data_AF-A0A413QX16-F1
#
_entry.id   AF-A0A413QX16-F1
#
_cell.length_a   1.000
_cell.length_b   1.000
_cell.length_c   1.000
_cell.angle_alpha   90.00
_cell.angle_beta   90.00
_cell.angle_gamma   90.00
#
_symmetry.space_group_name_H-M   'P 1'
#
loop_
_entity.id
_entity.type
_entity.pdbx_description
1 polymer ?
#
loop_
_entity_poly.entity_id
_entity_poly.type
_entity_poly.pdbx_seq_one_letter_code
_entity_poly.pdbx_strand_id
1 'polypeptide(L)'
;MKIKKFLSLVLSVAMILGVAVPVAAEPVSVGQGVEAEQQPIVENSITSGYILSDLDYNTPVYEPDEAVPYSDDWGYSADETIESRYPANGVSDIKAKYPPVRNQNPLGTCWTFSSIGLAEFDLINDGELDKNIDLSELHLAYYAYNSLLDPLGGTVGDYAKYYMNNTSVQYGYLNRGGNYLMATRRMGQWCGPVSESDVPYSKVASNGYTASTIDTFLNTGLSDEYAYSKDKAHLENTYMINIKENASDVKKAIKKYGAVGIMYSHNDTGYHYINNSYNDKTNNRAGHAVMVVGWDDNYSKDNFRDGVKPEKDGAWLIRNSWGDGTGSYYDQSYFWMSYETFSLSDTAWVFDFSANDGYDNNYQVDGGLKVAHQSGYRKLANVFTTQTKQGVSSEDLKAVSLSITSKTNVNYTIEIYTDLKDKTKPTSGTKQETATTTGQTTYAGVYTIPLKAAVNLKPGTSYSVVVTTDIPAIDLEAAMVGDVNYNNEMVWENHASSDNTASYYFYGTGLAYSHSWNYKNVYGNFCIKAFTANNVEKDSEKLVGRSLTLKDNIDMNYYMELPESIKSNSNAYMEFTVNNSQPYKVSVNDAIPVEKNGKVIYKFACPLNAAQMSDTVKAKMVVDGNSGNEYTYSVKEYATELLSKSNEYPAETIKLVKALLNYGTAAQNFFKYNTDKPANAGLSDTDKAVAAADFAAYKAVIKTDSANSQSNGLTYYGSSLICKSEMTVRHYFMVNEGCDINNYKFSYVNADGNEVSLTPKKASDGVYCVDINGIMARNLNSNYACKVTGKNKACIFELDYGPFSYSQKVINSGNSSDKLKNLVNALYWYWYYGYRN
;
A
#
# COMPACT_ATOMS: atom_id res chain seq x y z
N MET A 1 2.67 51.12 18.66
CA MET A 1 1.58 50.55 19.48
C MET A 1 1.07 49.31 18.76
N LYS A 2 1.11 48.11 19.39
CA LYS A 2 0.27 46.89 19.19
C LYS A 2 -0.13 46.47 17.75
N ILE A 3 -0.18 45.22 17.28
CA ILE A 3 0.08 43.83 17.72
C ILE A 3 -0.48 42.93 16.56
N LYS A 4 0.15 41.76 16.29
CA LYS A 4 -0.43 40.45 15.79
C LYS A 4 -1.13 40.35 14.40
N LYS A 5 -0.68 39.38 13.56
CA LYS A 5 -1.25 38.02 13.24
C LYS A 5 -2.45 38.07 12.26
N PHE A 6 -2.83 37.08 11.44
CA PHE A 6 -2.31 35.86 10.79
C PHE A 6 -3.59 35.18 10.22
N LEU A 7 -3.56 34.61 8.99
CA LEU A 7 -4.55 33.65 8.38
C LEU A 7 -6.01 34.15 8.17
N SER A 8 -6.87 33.68 7.25
CA SER A 8 -6.91 32.61 6.22
C SER A 8 -8.21 32.73 5.37
N LEU A 9 -8.17 32.16 4.15
CA LEU A 9 -9.24 31.45 3.40
C LEU A 9 -10.47 32.18 2.77
N VAL A 10 -10.46 32.25 1.42
CA VAL A 10 -11.33 31.54 0.44
C VAL A 10 -12.79 31.98 0.11
N LEU A 11 -13.06 31.88 -1.22
CA LEU A 11 -14.33 31.83 -1.99
C LEU A 11 -15.15 33.15 -2.03
N SER A 12 -15.63 33.67 -3.16
CA SER A 12 -16.16 33.04 -4.37
C SER A 12 -16.43 34.15 -5.42
N VAL A 13 -16.24 33.87 -6.71
CA VAL A 13 -16.79 34.70 -7.80
C VAL A 13 -17.46 33.77 -8.81
N ALA A 14 -18.78 33.87 -8.88
CA ALA A 14 -19.64 33.25 -9.87
C ALA A 14 -20.04 34.30 -10.92
N MET A 15 -20.04 33.93 -12.20
CA MET A 15 -20.72 34.52 -13.38
C MET A 15 -20.03 33.92 -14.62
N ILE A 16 -20.67 33.31 -15.62
CA ILE A 16 -21.86 33.68 -16.40
C ILE A 16 -22.46 32.39 -17.03
N LEU A 17 -23.80 32.27 -17.01
CA LEU A 17 -24.58 31.35 -17.84
C LEU A 17 -25.05 32.09 -19.10
N GLY A 18 -24.75 31.53 -20.27
CA GLY A 18 -25.32 31.92 -21.57
C GLY A 18 -26.36 30.89 -22.00
N VAL A 19 -27.58 31.34 -22.25
CA VAL A 19 -28.76 30.53 -22.61
C VAL A 19 -28.89 30.49 -24.14
N ALA A 20 -29.09 29.30 -24.70
CA ALA A 20 -29.57 29.14 -26.07
C ALA A 20 -30.74 28.16 -26.06
N VAL A 21 -31.90 28.64 -26.55
CA VAL A 21 -33.15 27.89 -26.70
C VAL A 21 -33.26 27.44 -28.16
N PRO A 22 -33.67 26.19 -28.42
CA PRO A 22 -34.46 25.89 -29.61
C PRO A 22 -35.83 25.30 -29.26
N VAL A 23 -36.80 25.90 -29.93
CA VAL A 23 -38.23 25.66 -30.09
C VAL A 23 -38.63 24.17 -30.19
N ALA A 24 -39.61 23.78 -29.38
CA ALA A 24 -40.37 22.55 -29.52
C ALA A 24 -41.55 22.76 -30.49
N ALA A 25 -41.83 21.77 -31.35
CA ALA A 25 -43.05 21.68 -32.14
C ALA A 25 -44.03 20.71 -31.45
N GLU A 26 -45.28 21.14 -31.28
CA GLU A 26 -46.35 20.38 -30.63
C GLU A 26 -46.89 19.23 -31.49
N PRO A 27 -47.36 18.12 -30.86
CA PRO A 27 -48.04 17.03 -31.56
C PRO A 27 -49.55 17.30 -31.74
N VAL A 28 -50.08 16.88 -32.89
CA VAL A 28 -51.52 16.85 -33.18
C VAL A 28 -52.07 15.48 -32.78
N SER A 29 -53.16 15.45 -32.02
CA SER A 29 -53.92 14.25 -31.67
C SER A 29 -55.04 13.98 -32.68
N VAL A 30 -55.22 12.71 -33.04
CA VAL A 30 -56.52 12.13 -33.44
C VAL A 30 -56.52 10.67 -32.99
N GLY A 31 -57.62 10.21 -32.38
CA GLY A 31 -57.74 8.90 -31.76
C GLY A 31 -58.54 7.85 -32.55
N GLN A 32 -58.65 6.71 -31.88
CA GLN A 32 -59.52 5.52 -32.04
C GLN A 32 -59.11 4.41 -33.02
N GLY A 33 -59.09 3.19 -32.46
CA GLY A 33 -59.18 1.91 -33.18
C GLY A 33 -58.48 0.77 -32.45
N VAL A 34 -59.25 -0.06 -31.73
CA VAL A 34 -58.78 -1.31 -31.12
C VAL A 34 -58.83 -2.40 -32.18
N GLU A 35 -57.69 -3.00 -32.53
CA GLU A 35 -57.62 -4.29 -33.22
C GLU A 35 -56.43 -5.09 -32.65
N ALA A 36 -56.69 -6.36 -32.34
CA ALA A 36 -55.75 -7.28 -31.73
C ALA A 36 -54.67 -7.66 -32.77
N GLU A 37 -53.46 -7.11 -32.62
CA GLU A 37 -52.32 -7.51 -33.44
C GLU A 37 -51.61 -8.73 -32.85
N GLN A 38 -51.48 -9.76 -33.69
CA GLN A 38 -50.58 -10.90 -33.48
C GLN A 38 -49.17 -10.39 -33.23
N GLN A 39 -48.58 -10.80 -32.10
CA GLN A 39 -47.24 -10.39 -31.74
C GLN A 39 -46.19 -10.97 -32.70
N PRO A 40 -45.22 -10.15 -33.17
CA PRO A 40 -44.14 -10.62 -34.01
C PRO A 40 -43.20 -11.53 -33.21
N ILE A 41 -42.92 -12.71 -33.77
CA ILE A 41 -41.85 -13.60 -33.31
C ILE A 41 -40.54 -12.92 -33.72
N VAL A 42 -39.75 -12.47 -32.75
CA VAL A 42 -38.42 -11.91 -33.00
C VAL A 42 -37.48 -13.09 -33.27
N GLU A 43 -37.13 -13.31 -34.53
CA GLU A 43 -35.98 -14.14 -34.92
C GLU A 43 -34.68 -13.41 -34.54
N ASN A 44 -34.22 -13.62 -33.30
CA ASN A 44 -32.80 -13.51 -32.95
C ASN A 44 -32.55 -14.63 -31.93
N SER A 45 -32.04 -15.76 -32.41
CA SER A 45 -31.72 -16.91 -31.56
C SER A 45 -30.78 -16.49 -30.43
N ILE A 46 -31.29 -16.43 -29.20
CA ILE A 46 -30.50 -16.18 -27.99
C ILE A 46 -29.49 -17.32 -27.87
N THR A 47 -28.22 -17.03 -28.15
CA THR A 47 -27.13 -18.00 -28.08
C THR A 47 -26.89 -18.39 -26.63
N SER A 48 -27.28 -19.63 -26.28
CA SER A 48 -26.99 -20.23 -24.98
C SER A 48 -25.47 -20.35 -24.79
N GLY A 49 -24.98 -19.74 -23.72
CA GLY A 49 -23.55 -19.55 -23.42
C GLY A 49 -23.21 -19.94 -21.98
N TYR A 50 -23.96 -20.89 -21.42
CA TYR A 50 -23.72 -21.44 -20.09
C TYR A 50 -23.46 -22.95 -20.21
N ILE A 51 -22.37 -23.42 -19.61
CA ILE A 51 -22.04 -24.85 -19.58
C ILE A 51 -22.64 -25.45 -18.32
N LEU A 52 -23.68 -26.27 -18.49
CA LEU A 52 -24.33 -26.95 -17.37
C LEU A 52 -23.32 -27.74 -16.52
N SER A 53 -23.46 -27.62 -15.20
CA SER A 53 -22.67 -28.32 -14.20
C SER A 53 -23.59 -29.18 -13.33
N ASP A 54 -23.09 -30.33 -12.85
CA ASP A 54 -23.80 -31.15 -11.86
C ASP A 54 -24.04 -30.36 -10.57
N LEU A 55 -23.16 -29.39 -10.28
CA LEU A 55 -23.28 -28.49 -9.14
C LEU A 55 -24.46 -27.54 -9.27
N ASP A 56 -25.05 -27.31 -10.45
CA ASP A 56 -26.20 -26.41 -10.60
C ASP A 56 -27.50 -27.06 -10.06
N TYR A 57 -27.63 -28.38 -10.17
CA TYR A 57 -28.89 -29.12 -9.97
C TYR A 57 -28.91 -30.02 -8.72
N ASN A 58 -27.80 -30.15 -7.98
CA ASN A 58 -27.69 -31.07 -6.85
C ASN A 58 -27.13 -30.38 -5.61
N THR A 59 -27.58 -29.15 -5.33
CA THR A 59 -27.13 -28.38 -4.18
C THR A 59 -27.53 -29.09 -2.88
N PRO A 60 -26.57 -29.41 -2.00
CA PRO A 60 -26.91 -29.96 -0.69
C PRO A 60 -27.82 -29.00 0.08
N VAL A 61 -28.91 -29.53 0.64
CA VAL A 61 -29.80 -28.77 1.51
C VAL A 61 -29.09 -28.50 2.84
N TYR A 62 -29.12 -27.24 3.27
CA TYR A 62 -28.62 -26.86 4.58
C TYR A 62 -29.71 -27.10 5.63
N GLU A 63 -29.36 -27.87 6.65
CA GLU A 63 -30.20 -28.17 7.80
C GLU A 63 -29.43 -27.75 9.06
N PRO A 64 -29.84 -26.70 9.79
CA PRO A 64 -29.14 -26.24 10.98
C PRO A 64 -29.02 -27.35 12.03
N ASP A 65 -27.84 -27.52 12.62
CA ASP A 65 -27.65 -28.44 13.75
C ASP A 65 -28.11 -27.77 15.05
N GLU A 66 -29.19 -28.25 15.65
CA GLU A 66 -29.71 -27.73 16.93
C GLU A 66 -28.68 -27.79 18.09
N ALA A 67 -27.67 -28.65 17.99
CA ALA A 67 -26.61 -28.78 18.99
C ALA A 67 -25.50 -27.72 18.87
N VAL A 68 -25.45 -26.98 17.77
CA VAL A 68 -24.48 -25.91 17.51
C VAL A 68 -25.17 -24.56 17.66
N PRO A 69 -24.61 -23.59 18.42
CA PRO A 69 -25.20 -22.26 18.53
C PRO A 69 -25.44 -21.67 17.14
N TYR A 70 -26.66 -21.21 16.89
CA TYR A 70 -27.02 -20.61 15.62
C TYR A 70 -26.07 -19.46 15.28
N SER A 71 -25.37 -19.62 14.18
CA SER A 71 -24.49 -18.63 13.56
C SER A 71 -24.68 -18.84 12.07
N ASP A 72 -25.51 -18.03 11.43
CA ASP A 72 -25.46 -17.99 9.97
C ASP A 72 -24.27 -17.12 9.56
N ASP A 73 -23.64 -17.46 8.43
CA ASP A 73 -22.48 -16.74 7.90
C ASP A 73 -22.82 -15.27 7.56
N TRP A 74 -24.11 -14.92 7.63
CA TRP A 74 -24.70 -13.67 7.17
C TRP A 74 -24.96 -12.67 8.30
N GLY A 75 -24.78 -13.08 9.56
CA GLY A 75 -24.93 -12.20 10.74
C GLY A 75 -26.38 -11.94 11.17
N TYR A 76 -27.33 -12.77 10.75
CA TYR A 76 -28.72 -12.72 11.21
C TYR A 76 -28.90 -13.58 12.47
N SER A 77 -29.90 -13.24 13.27
CA SER A 77 -30.31 -14.10 14.41
C SER A 77 -31.32 -15.16 13.95
N ALA A 78 -31.41 -16.28 14.69
CA ALA A 78 -32.33 -17.38 14.37
C ALA A 78 -33.80 -16.94 14.28
N ASP A 79 -34.17 -15.89 15.01
CA ASP A 79 -35.54 -15.37 15.12
C ASP A 79 -35.82 -14.19 14.15
N GLU A 80 -34.85 -13.78 13.33
CA GLU A 80 -34.99 -12.61 12.46
C GLU A 80 -35.87 -12.89 11.25
N THR A 81 -37.03 -12.23 11.20
CA THR A 81 -37.95 -12.32 10.06
C THR A 81 -37.52 -11.40 8.93
N ILE A 82 -37.22 -11.95 7.77
CA ILE A 82 -36.92 -11.20 6.54
C ILE A 82 -38.20 -10.59 5.96
N GLU A 83 -38.12 -9.36 5.46
CA GLU A 83 -39.25 -8.71 4.80
C GLU A 83 -39.79 -9.48 3.60
N SER A 84 -41.10 -9.37 3.34
CA SER A 84 -41.74 -10.07 2.21
C SER A 84 -41.35 -9.51 0.83
N ARG A 85 -40.61 -8.40 0.79
CA ARG A 85 -40.20 -7.73 -0.45
C ARG A 85 -38.92 -6.92 -0.25
N TYR A 86 -37.98 -7.08 -1.17
CA TYR A 86 -36.75 -6.29 -1.22
C TYR A 86 -36.28 -6.11 -2.68
N PRO A 87 -35.74 -4.94 -3.07
CA PRO A 87 -35.77 -3.70 -2.31
C PRO A 87 -37.17 -3.06 -2.36
N ALA A 88 -37.44 -2.11 -1.44
CA ALA A 88 -38.77 -1.54 -1.26
C ALA A 88 -39.36 -0.94 -2.55
N ASN A 89 -38.57 -0.15 -3.29
CA ASN A 89 -38.98 0.49 -4.54
C ASN A 89 -38.56 -0.31 -5.80
N GLY A 90 -38.21 -1.58 -5.64
CA GLY A 90 -37.83 -2.48 -6.74
C GLY A 90 -36.62 -1.99 -7.53
N VAL A 91 -36.69 -2.08 -8.86
CA VAL A 91 -35.57 -1.76 -9.78
C VAL A 91 -34.97 -0.36 -9.56
N SER A 92 -35.78 0.61 -9.13
CA SER A 92 -35.30 1.98 -8.89
C SER A 92 -34.23 2.07 -7.80
N ASP A 93 -34.37 1.32 -6.71
CA ASP A 93 -33.38 1.25 -5.64
C ASP A 93 -32.09 0.55 -6.13
N ILE A 94 -32.24 -0.52 -6.93
CA ILE A 94 -31.09 -1.22 -7.54
C ILE A 94 -30.31 -0.28 -8.47
N LYS A 95 -31.01 0.40 -9.39
CA LYS A 95 -30.41 1.37 -10.31
C LYS A 95 -29.82 2.58 -9.57
N ALA A 96 -30.31 2.91 -8.38
CA ALA A 96 -29.74 3.98 -7.56
C ALA A 96 -28.41 3.57 -6.91
N LYS A 97 -28.31 2.32 -6.41
CA LYS A 97 -27.17 1.83 -5.62
C LYS A 97 -26.04 1.17 -6.44
N TYR A 98 -26.36 0.43 -7.49
CA TYR A 98 -25.40 -0.45 -8.18
C TYR A 98 -25.08 -0.01 -9.61
N PRO A 99 -23.98 -0.50 -10.23
CA PRO A 99 -23.58 -0.11 -11.59
C PRO A 99 -24.70 -0.31 -12.62
N PRO A 100 -24.70 0.41 -13.75
CA PRO A 100 -25.67 0.20 -14.82
C PRO A 100 -25.58 -1.22 -15.41
N VAL A 101 -26.67 -1.70 -16.02
CA VAL A 101 -26.69 -3.03 -16.66
C VAL A 101 -25.85 -2.99 -17.93
N ARG A 102 -24.95 -3.96 -18.08
CA ARG A 102 -24.09 -4.12 -19.26
C ARG A 102 -24.70 -5.10 -20.27
N ASN A 103 -24.09 -5.20 -21.44
CA ASN A 103 -24.60 -5.97 -22.57
C ASN A 103 -23.57 -6.98 -23.09
N GLN A 104 -23.85 -8.27 -22.90
CA GLN A 104 -23.00 -9.37 -23.39
C GLN A 104 -23.11 -9.61 -24.89
N ASN A 105 -24.15 -9.08 -25.56
CA ASN A 105 -24.43 -9.43 -26.94
C ASN A 105 -23.27 -9.05 -27.85
N PRO A 106 -22.87 -9.92 -28.81
CA PRO A 106 -23.56 -11.14 -29.26
C PRO A 106 -23.05 -12.44 -28.60
N LEU A 107 -22.27 -12.35 -27.52
CA LEU A 107 -21.45 -13.46 -27.06
C LEU A 107 -22.15 -14.30 -26.00
N GLY A 108 -21.80 -15.59 -25.97
CA GLY A 108 -22.22 -16.55 -24.94
C GLY A 108 -21.51 -16.35 -23.59
N THR A 109 -21.48 -15.13 -23.05
CA THR A 109 -20.69 -14.77 -21.85
C THR A 109 -21.54 -14.44 -20.62
N CYS A 110 -22.83 -14.81 -20.59
CA CYS A 110 -23.73 -14.56 -19.46
C CYS A 110 -23.15 -14.95 -18.09
N TRP A 111 -22.40 -16.05 -18.03
CA TRP A 111 -21.75 -16.53 -16.81
C TRP A 111 -20.71 -15.54 -16.27
N THR A 112 -19.93 -14.86 -17.13
CA THR A 112 -18.97 -13.86 -16.66
C THR A 112 -19.65 -12.59 -16.22
N PHE A 113 -20.66 -12.11 -16.95
CA PHE A 113 -21.46 -10.94 -16.53
C PHE A 113 -22.14 -11.16 -15.19
N SER A 114 -22.74 -12.32 -14.97
CA SER A 114 -23.32 -12.61 -13.67
C SER A 114 -22.26 -12.72 -12.59
N SER A 115 -21.14 -13.42 -12.81
CA SER A 115 -20.09 -13.59 -11.80
C SER A 115 -19.39 -12.28 -11.43
N ILE A 116 -19.08 -11.44 -12.41
CA ILE A 116 -18.48 -10.12 -12.19
C ILE A 116 -19.47 -9.18 -11.51
N GLY A 117 -20.75 -9.22 -11.91
CA GLY A 117 -21.79 -8.46 -11.23
C GLY A 117 -21.96 -8.85 -9.76
N LEU A 118 -21.79 -10.12 -9.40
CA LEU A 118 -21.78 -10.54 -7.98
C LEU A 118 -20.62 -9.89 -7.22
N ALA A 119 -19.42 -9.89 -7.80
CA ALA A 119 -18.26 -9.24 -7.20
C ALA A 119 -18.49 -7.74 -6.97
N GLU A 120 -19.04 -7.04 -7.97
CA GLU A 120 -19.34 -5.60 -7.86
C GLU A 120 -20.39 -5.30 -6.80
N PHE A 121 -21.48 -6.09 -6.76
CA PHE A 121 -22.56 -5.88 -5.80
C PHE A 121 -22.08 -6.10 -4.37
N ASP A 122 -21.25 -7.11 -4.18
CA ASP A 122 -20.71 -7.45 -2.88
C ASP A 122 -19.73 -6.39 -2.36
N LEU A 123 -18.73 -6.00 -3.17
CA LEU A 123 -17.77 -4.95 -2.82
C LEU A 123 -18.45 -3.60 -2.48
N ILE A 124 -19.59 -3.31 -3.13
CA ILE A 124 -20.42 -2.14 -2.81
C ILE A 124 -21.16 -2.31 -1.48
N ASN A 125 -21.63 -3.52 -1.19
CA ASN A 125 -22.37 -3.82 0.03
C ASN A 125 -21.49 -3.80 1.28
N ASP A 126 -20.25 -4.26 1.15
CA ASP A 126 -19.26 -4.19 2.21
C ASP A 126 -18.68 -2.78 2.38
N GLY A 127 -19.00 -1.87 1.46
CA GLY A 127 -18.59 -0.46 1.51
C GLY A 127 -17.12 -0.25 1.14
N GLU A 128 -16.48 -1.26 0.56
CA GLU A 128 -15.10 -1.20 0.08
C GLU A 128 -14.98 -0.39 -1.20
N LEU A 129 -15.97 -0.48 -2.09
CA LEU A 129 -16.04 0.25 -3.36
C LEU A 129 -17.41 0.91 -3.54
N ASP A 130 -17.51 1.83 -4.50
CA ASP A 130 -18.75 2.54 -4.79
C ASP A 130 -19.38 2.10 -6.13
N LYS A 131 -20.56 2.64 -6.42
CA LYS A 131 -21.35 2.36 -7.63
C LYS A 131 -20.60 2.52 -8.95
N ASN A 132 -19.50 3.26 -8.98
CA ASN A 132 -18.72 3.50 -10.19
C ASN A 132 -17.70 2.38 -10.48
N ILE A 133 -17.64 1.34 -9.65
CA ILE A 133 -16.86 0.14 -9.95
C ILE A 133 -17.29 -0.45 -11.30
N ASP A 134 -16.31 -0.80 -12.11
CA ASP A 134 -16.50 -1.40 -13.43
C ASP A 134 -15.40 -2.45 -13.67
N LEU A 135 -15.77 -3.73 -13.49
CA LEU A 135 -14.88 -4.88 -13.58
C LEU A 135 -15.06 -5.61 -14.92
N SER A 136 -13.98 -6.24 -15.41
CA SER A 136 -13.92 -6.80 -16.76
C SER A 136 -14.51 -8.21 -16.86
N GLU A 137 -15.61 -8.36 -17.59
CA GLU A 137 -16.15 -9.67 -17.97
C GLU A 137 -15.28 -10.41 -18.99
N LEU A 138 -14.57 -9.66 -19.85
CA LEU A 138 -13.71 -10.23 -20.90
C LEU A 138 -12.47 -10.90 -20.29
N HIS A 139 -11.91 -10.32 -19.23
CA HIS A 139 -10.78 -10.90 -18.50
C HIS A 139 -11.11 -12.32 -18.00
N LEU A 140 -12.22 -12.46 -17.27
CA LEU A 140 -12.65 -13.76 -16.75
C LEU A 140 -12.92 -14.77 -17.89
N ALA A 141 -13.58 -14.31 -18.97
CA ALA A 141 -13.88 -15.15 -20.12
C ALA A 141 -12.61 -15.69 -20.79
N TYR A 142 -11.57 -14.86 -20.89
CA TYR A 142 -10.30 -15.23 -21.49
C TYR A 142 -9.49 -16.19 -20.61
N TYR A 143 -9.21 -15.82 -19.36
CA TYR A 143 -8.28 -16.58 -18.50
C TYR A 143 -8.86 -17.88 -17.96
N ALA A 144 -10.19 -18.03 -17.92
CA ALA A 144 -10.79 -19.34 -17.70
C ALA A 144 -10.40 -20.34 -18.81
N TYR A 145 -10.21 -19.88 -20.04
CA TYR A 145 -9.86 -20.74 -21.17
C TYR A 145 -8.38 -20.74 -21.55
N ASN A 146 -7.60 -19.79 -21.02
CA ASN A 146 -6.19 -19.57 -21.35
C ASN A 146 -5.42 -19.29 -20.06
N SER A 147 -5.27 -20.30 -19.22
CA SER A 147 -4.61 -20.14 -17.92
C SER A 147 -3.11 -19.97 -18.06
N LEU A 148 -2.51 -19.28 -17.10
CA LEU A 148 -1.06 -19.21 -16.94
C LEU A 148 -0.64 -19.95 -15.66
N LEU A 149 0.67 -20.13 -15.51
CA LEU A 149 1.25 -20.64 -14.27
C LEU A 149 1.10 -19.57 -13.17
N ASP A 150 0.67 -19.98 -11.98
CA ASP A 150 0.58 -19.04 -10.85
C ASP A 150 1.94 -18.43 -10.48
N PRO A 151 2.00 -17.20 -9.93
CA PRO A 151 3.25 -16.50 -9.66
C PRO A 151 4.20 -17.21 -8.66
N LEU A 152 3.69 -18.13 -7.84
CA LEU A 152 4.47 -18.90 -6.87
C LEU A 152 4.89 -20.27 -7.40
N GLY A 153 4.42 -20.66 -8.60
CA GLY A 153 4.77 -21.90 -9.29
C GLY A 153 4.22 -23.17 -8.64
N GLY A 154 3.16 -23.08 -7.85
CA GLY A 154 2.56 -24.23 -7.18
C GLY A 154 1.68 -25.10 -8.10
N THR A 155 1.17 -24.51 -9.18
CA THR A 155 0.27 -25.12 -10.19
C THR A 155 1.02 -25.62 -11.43
N VAL A 156 2.34 -25.90 -11.31
CA VAL A 156 3.13 -26.41 -12.44
C VAL A 156 2.51 -27.69 -13.00
N GLY A 157 2.17 -27.63 -14.29
CA GLY A 157 1.54 -28.72 -15.03
C GLY A 157 0.02 -28.63 -15.11
N ASP A 158 -0.63 -27.81 -14.26
CA ASP A 158 -2.07 -27.53 -14.38
C ASP A 158 -2.27 -26.44 -15.44
N TYR A 159 -3.27 -26.62 -16.30
CA TYR A 159 -3.66 -25.57 -17.23
C TYR A 159 -5.04 -25.80 -17.84
N ALA A 160 -5.72 -24.71 -18.19
CA ALA A 160 -6.85 -24.67 -19.09
C ALA A 160 -6.42 -24.02 -20.41
N LYS A 161 -6.67 -24.70 -21.52
CA LYS A 161 -6.30 -24.21 -22.85
C LYS A 161 -7.39 -24.45 -23.87
N TYR A 162 -7.67 -23.42 -24.66
CA TYR A 162 -8.58 -23.48 -25.79
C TYR A 162 -7.83 -23.37 -27.11
N TYR A 163 -8.07 -24.32 -28.01
CA TYR A 163 -7.42 -24.41 -29.31
C TYR A 163 -8.31 -23.77 -30.38
N MET A 164 -8.14 -22.46 -30.56
CA MET A 164 -8.95 -21.67 -31.49
C MET A 164 -8.98 -22.22 -32.93
N ASN A 165 -7.87 -22.78 -33.41
CA ASN A 165 -7.80 -23.33 -34.78
C ASN A 165 -8.59 -24.62 -34.97
N ASN A 166 -8.98 -25.29 -33.88
CA ASN A 166 -9.59 -26.62 -33.93
C ASN A 166 -11.11 -26.59 -33.67
N THR A 167 -11.65 -25.42 -33.27
CA THR A 167 -13.06 -25.27 -32.89
C THR A 167 -13.99 -25.08 -34.10
N SER A 168 -15.18 -25.66 -34.02
CA SER A 168 -16.32 -25.35 -34.91
C SER A 168 -17.29 -24.35 -34.29
N VAL A 169 -17.07 -23.94 -33.04
CA VAL A 169 -17.91 -22.96 -32.34
C VAL A 169 -17.60 -21.58 -32.88
N GLN A 170 -18.58 -20.92 -33.51
CA GLN A 170 -18.46 -19.53 -33.94
C GLN A 170 -18.08 -18.66 -32.74
N TYR A 171 -17.02 -17.84 -32.88
CA TYR A 171 -16.41 -17.03 -31.80
C TYR A 171 -15.74 -17.83 -30.67
N GLY A 172 -15.51 -19.13 -30.86
CA GLY A 172 -14.69 -19.97 -29.98
C GLY A 172 -15.16 -19.99 -28.53
N TYR A 173 -14.21 -19.81 -27.60
CA TYR A 173 -14.49 -19.86 -26.16
C TYR A 173 -15.48 -18.78 -25.68
N LEU A 174 -15.55 -17.62 -26.35
CA LEU A 174 -16.49 -16.55 -26.01
C LEU A 174 -17.96 -16.94 -26.24
N ASN A 175 -18.21 -17.91 -27.11
CA ASN A 175 -19.55 -18.46 -27.38
C ASN A 175 -19.75 -19.87 -26.84
N ARG A 176 -18.67 -20.57 -26.51
CA ARG A 176 -18.76 -21.85 -25.81
C ARG A 176 -19.42 -21.71 -24.44
N GLY A 177 -19.22 -20.56 -23.78
CA GLY A 177 -19.77 -20.30 -22.48
C GLY A 177 -18.91 -20.79 -21.33
N GLY A 178 -19.48 -20.85 -20.13
CA GLY A 178 -18.83 -21.26 -18.90
C GLY A 178 -19.86 -21.38 -17.79
N ASN A 179 -19.42 -21.44 -16.53
CA ASN A 179 -20.33 -21.54 -15.39
C ASN A 179 -19.74 -20.94 -14.11
N TYR A 180 -20.55 -20.88 -13.06
CA TYR A 180 -20.13 -20.31 -11.78
C TYR A 180 -18.96 -21.08 -11.15
N LEU A 181 -18.87 -22.40 -11.30
CA LEU A 181 -17.72 -23.17 -10.81
C LEU A 181 -16.43 -22.71 -11.49
N MET A 182 -16.42 -22.55 -12.82
CA MET A 182 -15.24 -22.04 -13.53
C MET A 182 -14.86 -20.64 -13.06
N ALA A 183 -15.85 -19.79 -12.78
CA ALA A 183 -15.62 -18.45 -12.23
C ALA A 183 -15.02 -18.49 -10.82
N THR A 184 -15.61 -19.28 -9.91
CA THR A 184 -15.11 -19.51 -8.55
C THR A 184 -13.67 -20.02 -8.56
N ARG A 185 -13.38 -21.03 -9.40
CA ARG A 185 -12.04 -21.62 -9.51
C ARG A 185 -11.02 -20.60 -10.02
N ARG A 186 -11.34 -19.89 -11.11
CA ARG A 186 -10.40 -18.92 -11.71
C ARG A 186 -10.13 -17.73 -10.80
N MET A 187 -11.16 -17.12 -10.22
CA MET A 187 -10.99 -15.96 -9.34
C MET A 187 -10.41 -16.36 -7.97
N GLY A 188 -10.73 -17.55 -7.45
CA GLY A 188 -10.11 -18.11 -6.24
C GLY A 188 -8.63 -18.52 -6.41
N GLN A 189 -8.13 -18.58 -7.65
CA GLN A 189 -6.70 -18.68 -7.96
C GLN A 189 -5.99 -17.31 -7.95
N TRP A 190 -6.70 -16.24 -7.58
CA TRP A 190 -6.29 -14.84 -7.71
C TRP A 190 -5.96 -14.48 -9.15
N CYS A 191 -6.84 -14.88 -10.06
CA CYS A 191 -6.77 -14.45 -11.44
C CYS A 191 -7.91 -13.47 -11.71
N GLY A 192 -7.69 -12.21 -11.33
CA GLY A 192 -8.69 -11.16 -11.38
C GLY A 192 -9.72 -11.24 -10.24
N PRO A 193 -10.78 -10.41 -10.31
CA PRO A 193 -11.15 -9.54 -11.44
C PRO A 193 -10.26 -8.30 -11.60
N VAL A 194 -10.16 -7.80 -12.83
CA VAL A 194 -9.47 -6.54 -13.17
C VAL A 194 -10.49 -5.48 -13.60
N SER A 195 -10.06 -4.22 -13.71
CA SER A 195 -10.94 -3.14 -14.20
C SER A 195 -11.30 -3.30 -15.68
N GLU A 196 -12.53 -2.94 -16.03
CA GLU A 196 -13.00 -2.84 -17.42
C GLU A 196 -12.13 -1.89 -18.26
N SER A 197 -11.56 -0.84 -17.66
CA SER A 197 -10.63 0.05 -18.37
C SER A 197 -9.31 -0.62 -18.79
N ASP A 198 -8.86 -1.64 -18.05
CA ASP A 198 -7.63 -2.38 -18.36
C ASP A 198 -7.90 -3.44 -19.44
N VAL A 199 -9.02 -4.16 -19.30
CA VAL A 199 -9.45 -5.19 -20.25
C VAL A 199 -10.88 -4.90 -20.71
N PRO A 200 -11.09 -3.95 -21.64
CA PRO A 200 -12.45 -3.56 -22.02
C PRO A 200 -13.12 -4.63 -22.88
N TYR A 201 -14.36 -4.95 -22.54
CA TYR A 201 -15.28 -5.78 -23.31
C TYR A 201 -15.50 -5.24 -24.72
N SER A 202 -15.34 -3.92 -24.94
CA SER A 202 -15.38 -3.29 -26.26
C SER A 202 -14.34 -3.83 -27.25
N LYS A 203 -13.32 -4.57 -26.79
CA LYS A 203 -12.39 -5.33 -27.66
C LYS A 203 -13.09 -6.44 -28.44
N VAL A 204 -14.19 -6.99 -27.91
CA VAL A 204 -14.94 -8.08 -28.53
C VAL A 204 -16.37 -7.67 -28.89
N ALA A 205 -17.01 -6.83 -28.08
CA ALA A 205 -18.36 -6.37 -28.34
C ALA A 205 -18.61 -4.96 -27.78
N SER A 206 -19.10 -4.06 -28.63
CA SER A 206 -19.64 -2.74 -28.29
C SER A 206 -20.68 -2.33 -29.34
N ASN A 207 -21.40 -1.23 -29.15
CA ASN A 207 -22.34 -0.71 -30.15
C ASN A 207 -21.62 -0.48 -31.50
N GLY A 208 -21.81 -1.39 -32.46
CA GLY A 208 -21.13 -1.36 -33.77
C GLY A 208 -20.04 -2.41 -34.01
N TYR A 209 -19.96 -3.49 -33.21
CA TYR A 209 -19.02 -4.59 -33.45
C TYR A 209 -19.21 -5.24 -34.84
N THR A 210 -18.13 -5.82 -35.38
CA THR A 210 -18.17 -6.65 -36.58
C THR A 210 -17.61 -8.03 -36.28
N ALA A 211 -17.98 -9.05 -37.07
CA ALA A 211 -17.37 -10.38 -36.96
C ALA A 211 -15.82 -10.31 -37.04
N SER A 212 -15.29 -9.42 -37.88
CA SER A 212 -13.85 -9.17 -38.03
C SER A 212 -13.18 -8.66 -36.75
N THR A 213 -13.89 -7.93 -35.90
CA THR A 213 -13.36 -7.42 -34.62
C THR A 213 -13.15 -8.57 -33.64
N ILE A 214 -14.16 -9.43 -33.51
CA ILE A 214 -14.11 -10.63 -32.65
C ILE A 214 -13.02 -11.57 -33.14
N ASP A 215 -12.97 -11.85 -34.44
CA ASP A 215 -11.95 -12.72 -35.03
C ASP A 215 -10.52 -12.20 -34.80
N THR A 216 -10.32 -10.87 -34.88
CA THR A 216 -9.02 -10.26 -34.58
C THR A 216 -8.62 -10.52 -33.14
N PHE A 217 -9.53 -10.28 -32.18
CA PHE A 217 -9.26 -10.51 -30.77
C PHE A 217 -8.95 -11.98 -30.47
N LEU A 218 -9.73 -12.91 -31.03
CA LEU A 218 -9.52 -14.35 -30.83
C LEU A 218 -8.15 -14.83 -31.31
N ASN A 219 -7.55 -14.15 -32.29
CA ASN A 219 -6.20 -14.44 -32.77
C ASN A 219 -5.10 -13.79 -31.91
N THR A 220 -5.38 -12.67 -31.22
CA THR A 220 -4.37 -11.95 -30.42
C THR A 220 -4.39 -12.28 -28.94
N GLY A 221 -5.57 -12.54 -28.37
CA GLY A 221 -5.78 -12.79 -26.94
C GLY A 221 -5.49 -11.58 -26.04
N LEU A 222 -5.25 -11.86 -24.75
CA LEU A 222 -4.83 -10.91 -23.72
C LEU A 222 -3.37 -11.14 -23.32
N SER A 223 -2.71 -10.06 -22.89
CA SER A 223 -1.34 -10.05 -22.36
C SER A 223 -1.28 -10.70 -20.99
N ASP A 224 -0.28 -11.55 -20.74
CA ASP A 224 -0.06 -12.25 -19.47
C ASP A 224 -0.01 -11.33 -18.23
N GLU A 225 0.30 -10.04 -18.40
CA GLU A 225 0.34 -9.06 -17.31
C GLU A 225 -1.00 -8.92 -16.57
N TYR A 226 -2.13 -9.15 -17.25
CA TYR A 226 -3.45 -9.02 -16.65
C TYR A 226 -3.85 -10.25 -15.82
N ALA A 227 -3.10 -11.34 -15.86
CA ALA A 227 -3.53 -12.58 -15.21
C ALA A 227 -3.51 -12.50 -13.69
N TYR A 228 -2.47 -11.92 -13.07
CA TYR A 228 -2.26 -11.98 -11.61
C TYR A 228 -1.80 -10.65 -10.98
N SER A 229 -1.57 -9.60 -11.77
CA SER A 229 -0.87 -8.39 -11.30
C SER A 229 -1.73 -7.12 -11.28
N LYS A 230 -2.99 -7.22 -11.70
CA LYS A 230 -3.91 -6.08 -11.90
C LYS A 230 -5.23 -6.23 -11.15
N ASP A 231 -5.32 -7.25 -10.32
CA ASP A 231 -6.48 -7.64 -9.56
C ASP A 231 -6.97 -6.45 -8.71
N LYS A 232 -8.27 -6.21 -8.73
CA LYS A 232 -8.93 -5.14 -7.95
C LYS A 232 -9.52 -5.64 -6.64
N ALA A 233 -9.78 -6.93 -6.58
CA ALA A 233 -10.30 -7.64 -5.44
C ALA A 233 -9.98 -9.12 -5.59
N HIS A 234 -10.05 -9.87 -4.50
CA HIS A 234 -9.89 -11.31 -4.48
C HIS A 234 -11.14 -11.98 -3.92
N LEU A 235 -11.53 -13.10 -4.52
CA LEU A 235 -12.63 -13.95 -4.05
C LEU A 235 -12.19 -14.67 -2.77
N GLU A 236 -12.82 -14.34 -1.64
CA GLU A 236 -12.54 -14.98 -0.35
C GLU A 236 -13.40 -16.22 -0.14
N ASN A 237 -14.72 -16.10 -0.35
CA ASN A 237 -15.66 -17.18 -0.14
C ASN A 237 -16.61 -17.37 -1.33
N THR A 238 -17.09 -18.59 -1.49
CA THR A 238 -18.19 -18.92 -2.40
C THR A 238 -19.15 -19.84 -1.67
N TYR A 239 -20.45 -19.57 -1.78
CA TYR A 239 -21.48 -20.39 -1.16
C TYR A 239 -22.50 -20.84 -2.19
N MET A 240 -22.96 -22.08 -2.02
CA MET A 240 -23.97 -22.72 -2.84
C MET A 240 -25.16 -23.06 -1.96
N ILE A 241 -26.25 -22.31 -2.15
CA ILE A 241 -27.48 -22.44 -1.36
C ILE A 241 -28.56 -23.07 -2.24
N ASN A 242 -29.29 -24.05 -1.71
CA ASN A 242 -30.43 -24.61 -2.43
C ASN A 242 -31.57 -23.58 -2.46
N ILE A 243 -31.82 -22.93 -3.60
CA ILE A 243 -32.81 -21.83 -3.70
C ILE A 243 -34.25 -22.28 -3.50
N LYS A 244 -34.54 -23.57 -3.70
CA LYS A 244 -35.89 -24.13 -3.59
C LYS A 244 -36.21 -24.55 -2.16
N GLU A 245 -35.23 -25.14 -1.48
CA GLU A 245 -35.39 -25.66 -0.10
C GLU A 245 -34.95 -24.63 0.96
N ASN A 246 -33.95 -23.80 0.67
CA ASN A 246 -33.39 -22.78 1.57
C ASN A 246 -33.63 -21.35 1.06
N ALA A 247 -34.81 -21.07 0.49
CA ALA A 247 -35.14 -19.76 -0.10
C ALA A 247 -34.97 -18.56 0.87
N SER A 248 -35.20 -18.75 2.16
CA SER A 248 -34.99 -17.71 3.19
C SER A 248 -33.52 -17.30 3.28
N ASP A 249 -32.60 -18.26 3.25
CA ASP A 249 -31.16 -17.98 3.34
C ASP A 249 -30.65 -17.32 2.06
N VAL A 250 -31.22 -17.64 0.90
CA VAL A 250 -30.95 -16.90 -0.34
C VAL A 250 -31.35 -15.42 -0.21
N LYS A 251 -32.49 -15.12 0.43
CA LYS A 251 -32.90 -13.72 0.70
C LYS A 251 -31.91 -13.01 1.63
N LYS A 252 -31.39 -13.69 2.65
CA LYS A 252 -30.33 -13.14 3.54
C LYS A 252 -29.06 -12.84 2.77
N ALA A 253 -28.62 -13.78 1.93
CA ALA A 253 -27.45 -13.61 1.09
C ALA A 253 -27.61 -12.41 0.14
N ILE A 254 -28.78 -12.24 -0.49
CA ILE A 254 -29.07 -11.06 -1.31
C ILE A 254 -28.95 -9.76 -0.50
N LYS A 255 -29.40 -9.72 0.75
CA LYS A 255 -29.25 -8.51 1.58
C LYS A 255 -27.80 -8.26 1.99
N LYS A 256 -27.05 -9.31 2.33
CA LYS A 256 -25.65 -9.21 2.76
C LYS A 256 -24.72 -8.88 1.59
N TYR A 257 -24.72 -9.69 0.53
CA TYR A 257 -23.82 -9.58 -0.64
C TYR A 257 -24.42 -8.78 -1.81
N GLY A 258 -25.66 -8.33 -1.69
CA GLY A 258 -26.36 -7.54 -2.71
C GLY A 258 -27.06 -8.38 -3.77
N ALA A 259 -26.54 -9.56 -4.09
CA ALA A 259 -27.12 -10.45 -5.10
C ALA A 259 -26.65 -11.91 -4.94
N VAL A 260 -27.34 -12.83 -5.63
CA VAL A 260 -26.88 -14.22 -5.87
C VAL A 260 -26.97 -14.57 -7.34
N GLY A 261 -26.07 -15.41 -7.83
CA GLY A 261 -26.07 -15.94 -9.20
C GLY A 261 -26.96 -17.18 -9.31
N ILE A 262 -27.76 -17.27 -10.37
CA ILE A 262 -28.60 -18.42 -10.65
C ILE A 262 -28.51 -18.81 -12.13
N MET A 263 -28.88 -20.05 -12.44
CA MET A 263 -28.99 -20.53 -13.81
C MET A 263 -30.39 -21.07 -14.09
N TYR A 264 -30.93 -20.69 -15.24
CA TYR A 264 -32.20 -21.20 -15.77
C TYR A 264 -32.11 -21.36 -17.29
N SER A 265 -33.12 -21.95 -17.91
CA SER A 265 -33.20 -22.01 -19.38
C SER A 265 -34.11 -20.93 -19.90
N HIS A 266 -33.57 -19.93 -20.60
CA HIS A 266 -34.38 -18.86 -21.17
C HIS A 266 -35.17 -19.33 -22.41
N ASN A 267 -36.43 -18.92 -22.49
CA ASN A 267 -37.31 -19.17 -23.63
C ASN A 267 -38.30 -18.00 -23.81
N ASP A 268 -38.35 -17.42 -25.00
CA ASP A 268 -39.26 -16.30 -25.32
C ASP A 268 -40.73 -16.63 -25.09
N THR A 269 -41.11 -17.91 -25.15
CA THR A 269 -42.48 -18.37 -24.85
C THR A 269 -42.83 -18.27 -23.36
N GLY A 270 -41.82 -18.24 -22.48
CA GLY A 270 -41.95 -18.04 -21.04
C GLY A 270 -41.96 -16.57 -20.60
N TYR A 271 -41.49 -15.66 -21.46
CA TYR A 271 -41.39 -14.24 -21.13
C TYR A 271 -42.70 -13.48 -21.44
N HIS A 272 -43.04 -12.53 -20.55
CA HIS A 272 -44.14 -11.60 -20.70
C HIS A 272 -43.61 -10.17 -20.80
N TYR A 273 -43.53 -9.63 -22.02
CA TYR A 273 -42.90 -8.34 -22.31
C TYR A 273 -43.59 -7.11 -21.69
N ILE A 274 -44.89 -7.20 -21.40
CA ILE A 274 -45.62 -6.04 -20.84
C ILE A 274 -45.28 -5.84 -19.36
N ASN A 275 -45.19 -6.94 -18.61
CA ASN A 275 -44.93 -6.89 -17.16
C ASN A 275 -43.47 -7.18 -16.81
N ASN A 276 -42.62 -7.43 -17.80
CA ASN A 276 -41.25 -7.91 -17.64
C ASN A 276 -41.19 -9.03 -16.60
N SER A 277 -41.88 -10.14 -16.90
CA SER A 277 -41.93 -11.29 -16.00
C SER A 277 -41.70 -12.59 -16.76
N TYR A 278 -41.10 -13.58 -16.10
CA TYR A 278 -40.73 -14.85 -16.68
C TYR A 278 -41.25 -16.02 -15.85
N ASN A 279 -41.86 -16.99 -16.52
CA ASN A 279 -42.08 -18.32 -15.99
C ASN A 279 -42.04 -19.36 -17.11
N ASP A 280 -41.62 -20.58 -16.80
CA ASP A 280 -41.69 -21.69 -17.75
C ASP A 280 -42.17 -22.99 -17.09
N LYS A 281 -42.56 -23.94 -17.94
CA LYS A 281 -43.04 -25.28 -17.54
C LYS A 281 -42.20 -26.41 -18.15
N THR A 282 -41.16 -26.05 -18.88
CA THR A 282 -40.31 -26.99 -19.62
C THR A 282 -38.88 -26.49 -19.60
N ASN A 283 -37.92 -27.41 -19.47
CA ASN A 283 -36.51 -27.08 -19.51
C ASN A 283 -35.91 -27.58 -20.85
N ASN A 284 -35.47 -26.66 -21.71
CA ASN A 284 -34.78 -26.98 -22.98
C ASN A 284 -33.27 -27.26 -22.79
N ARG A 285 -32.77 -27.17 -21.55
CA ARG A 285 -31.37 -27.36 -21.14
C ARG A 285 -30.38 -26.44 -21.87
N ALA A 286 -30.83 -25.26 -22.30
CA ALA A 286 -29.97 -24.29 -22.96
C ALA A 286 -29.07 -23.54 -21.94
N GLY A 287 -29.58 -23.22 -20.74
CA GLY A 287 -28.79 -22.55 -19.69
C GLY A 287 -28.46 -21.08 -19.99
N HIS A 288 -28.77 -20.21 -19.02
CA HIS A 288 -28.47 -18.78 -19.00
C HIS A 288 -28.24 -18.36 -17.55
N ALA A 289 -27.16 -17.60 -17.32
CA ALA A 289 -26.79 -17.10 -15.99
C ALA A 289 -27.28 -15.67 -15.78
N VAL A 290 -27.88 -15.42 -14.62
CA VAL A 290 -28.41 -14.11 -14.22
C VAL A 290 -28.24 -13.89 -12.72
N MET A 291 -28.39 -12.66 -12.27
CA MET A 291 -28.34 -12.32 -10.85
C MET A 291 -29.75 -12.13 -10.28
N VAL A 292 -30.02 -12.71 -9.12
CA VAL A 292 -31.15 -12.34 -8.28
C VAL A 292 -30.71 -11.19 -7.38
N VAL A 293 -31.38 -10.04 -7.49
CA VAL A 293 -31.06 -8.80 -6.77
C VAL A 293 -32.16 -8.39 -5.78
N GLY A 294 -33.20 -9.21 -5.65
CA GLY A 294 -34.34 -8.93 -4.79
C GLY A 294 -35.45 -9.95 -4.94
N TRP A 295 -36.57 -9.70 -4.27
CA TRP A 295 -37.77 -10.53 -4.30
C TRP A 295 -39.03 -9.75 -3.93
N ASP A 296 -40.19 -10.32 -4.25
CA ASP A 296 -41.50 -9.91 -3.75
C ASP A 296 -42.40 -11.15 -3.61
N ASP A 297 -42.65 -11.56 -2.37
CA ASP A 297 -43.47 -12.73 -2.02
C ASP A 297 -44.93 -12.57 -2.44
N ASN A 298 -45.38 -11.33 -2.68
CA ASN A 298 -46.75 -11.03 -3.09
C ASN A 298 -46.80 -10.57 -4.56
N TYR A 299 -45.75 -10.82 -5.36
CA TYR A 299 -45.79 -10.52 -6.78
C TYR A 299 -46.87 -11.36 -7.46
N SER A 300 -47.91 -10.68 -7.97
CA SER A 300 -49.11 -11.36 -8.45
C SER A 300 -48.80 -12.32 -9.60
N LYS A 301 -49.30 -13.55 -9.48
CA LYS A 301 -49.27 -14.55 -10.55
C LYS A 301 -49.96 -14.11 -11.84
N ASP A 302 -50.86 -13.13 -11.77
CA ASP A 302 -51.57 -12.57 -12.92
C ASP A 302 -50.65 -11.68 -13.78
N ASN A 303 -49.46 -11.35 -13.29
CA ASN A 303 -48.48 -10.61 -14.07
C ASN A 303 -47.76 -11.48 -15.12
N PHE A 304 -47.79 -12.81 -14.99
CA PHE A 304 -47.12 -13.74 -15.88
C PHE A 304 -47.96 -14.11 -17.10
N ARG A 305 -47.28 -14.52 -18.17
CA ARG A 305 -47.90 -14.88 -19.46
C ARG A 305 -48.87 -16.05 -19.33
N ASP A 306 -50.01 -15.93 -20.00
CA ASP A 306 -50.98 -17.02 -20.13
C ASP A 306 -50.36 -18.28 -20.77
N GLY A 307 -50.75 -19.45 -20.27
CA GLY A 307 -50.18 -20.75 -20.64
C GLY A 307 -49.01 -21.19 -19.73
N VAL A 308 -48.16 -20.26 -19.32
CA VAL A 308 -47.05 -20.49 -18.37
C VAL A 308 -47.28 -19.87 -17.00
N LYS A 309 -48.46 -19.30 -16.73
CA LYS A 309 -48.84 -18.74 -15.42
C LYS A 309 -48.53 -19.68 -14.23
N PRO A 310 -47.90 -19.18 -13.14
CA PRO A 310 -47.65 -19.95 -11.91
C PRO A 310 -48.92 -20.14 -11.07
N GLU A 311 -48.87 -21.08 -10.13
CA GLU A 311 -49.98 -21.42 -9.23
C GLU A 311 -50.15 -20.40 -8.10
N LYS A 312 -49.04 -19.90 -7.54
CA LYS A 312 -48.98 -18.95 -6.43
C LYS A 312 -48.31 -17.63 -6.82
N ASP A 313 -48.57 -16.61 -6.01
CA ASP A 313 -47.83 -15.35 -6.05
C ASP A 313 -46.40 -15.57 -5.52
N GLY A 314 -45.50 -14.67 -5.90
CA GLY A 314 -44.10 -14.69 -5.45
C GLY A 314 -43.11 -14.73 -6.61
N ALA A 315 -42.15 -13.81 -6.59
CA ALA A 315 -41.13 -13.71 -7.63
C ALA A 315 -39.78 -13.20 -7.13
N TRP A 316 -38.73 -13.68 -7.77
CA TRP A 316 -37.37 -13.15 -7.69
C TRP A 316 -37.24 -11.94 -8.63
N LEU A 317 -36.58 -10.88 -8.19
CA LEU A 317 -36.19 -9.77 -9.05
C LEU A 317 -34.84 -10.09 -9.69
N ILE A 318 -34.82 -10.21 -11.01
CA ILE A 318 -33.65 -10.61 -11.78
C ILE A 318 -33.01 -9.38 -12.43
N ARG A 319 -31.68 -9.32 -12.39
CA ARG A 319 -30.84 -8.46 -13.22
C ARG A 319 -30.19 -9.31 -14.31
N ASN A 320 -30.38 -8.90 -15.55
CA ASN A 320 -29.87 -9.57 -16.74
C ASN A 320 -28.63 -8.86 -17.31
N SER A 321 -28.07 -9.39 -18.39
CA SER A 321 -26.84 -8.89 -19.04
C SER A 321 -27.05 -8.53 -20.52
N TRP A 322 -28.24 -8.03 -20.88
CA TRP A 322 -28.62 -7.70 -22.26
C TRP A 322 -28.73 -6.18 -22.54
N GLY A 323 -28.19 -5.36 -21.62
CA GLY A 323 -28.26 -3.90 -21.68
C GLY A 323 -29.65 -3.33 -21.38
N ASP A 324 -29.72 -2.00 -21.23
CA ASP A 324 -30.99 -1.26 -21.18
C ASP A 324 -31.52 -1.08 -22.62
N GLY A 325 -32.65 -1.70 -22.94
CA GLY A 325 -33.29 -1.57 -24.26
C GLY A 325 -33.89 -0.19 -24.51
N THR A 326 -34.14 0.17 -25.77
CA THR A 326 -34.94 1.37 -26.11
C THR A 326 -36.39 0.98 -26.39
N GLY A 327 -37.31 1.40 -25.53
CA GLY A 327 -38.75 1.11 -25.62
C GLY A 327 -39.23 -0.03 -24.72
N SER A 328 -40.51 0.01 -24.32
CA SER A 328 -41.11 -0.92 -23.34
C SER A 328 -41.19 -2.38 -23.80
N TYR A 329 -41.04 -2.66 -25.10
CA TYR A 329 -41.03 -4.02 -25.65
C TYR A 329 -39.64 -4.68 -25.64
N TYR A 330 -38.57 -3.92 -25.35
CA TYR A 330 -37.19 -4.36 -25.56
C TYR A 330 -36.30 -4.24 -24.30
N ASP A 331 -36.80 -3.66 -23.21
CA ASP A 331 -36.03 -3.53 -21.96
C ASP A 331 -36.16 -4.78 -21.09
N GLN A 332 -35.24 -5.74 -21.29
CA GLN A 332 -35.11 -6.96 -20.49
C GLN A 332 -33.94 -6.89 -19.49
N SER A 333 -33.49 -5.68 -19.15
CA SER A 333 -32.41 -5.44 -18.19
C SER A 333 -32.75 -5.96 -16.79
N TYR A 334 -34.02 -5.84 -16.40
CA TYR A 334 -34.59 -6.40 -15.18
C TYR A 334 -35.94 -7.05 -15.44
N PHE A 335 -36.23 -8.15 -14.75
CA PHE A 335 -37.52 -8.83 -14.84
C PHE A 335 -37.85 -9.62 -13.57
N TRP A 336 -39.13 -9.93 -13.37
CA TRP A 336 -39.62 -10.75 -12.27
C TRP A 336 -39.71 -12.22 -12.70
N MET A 337 -38.95 -13.10 -12.05
CA MET A 337 -38.99 -14.53 -12.29
C MET A 337 -39.83 -15.22 -11.22
N SER A 338 -40.82 -16.01 -11.63
CA SER A 338 -41.64 -16.79 -10.68
C SER A 338 -40.76 -17.72 -9.83
N TYR A 339 -41.08 -17.87 -8.54
CA TYR A 339 -40.48 -18.91 -7.69
C TYR A 339 -40.74 -20.33 -8.21
N GLU A 340 -41.79 -20.51 -9.01
CA GLU A 340 -42.19 -21.79 -9.59
C GLU A 340 -41.58 -22.04 -10.98
N THR A 341 -40.60 -21.24 -11.40
CA THR A 341 -39.92 -21.42 -12.70
C THR A 341 -39.31 -22.81 -12.79
N PHE A 342 -39.82 -23.64 -13.71
CA PHE A 342 -39.44 -25.04 -13.79
C PHE A 342 -37.96 -25.23 -14.17
N SER A 343 -37.46 -24.39 -15.07
CA SER A 343 -36.06 -24.47 -15.51
C SER A 343 -35.05 -23.86 -14.55
N LEU A 344 -35.49 -23.16 -13.49
CA LEU A 344 -34.62 -22.62 -12.46
C LEU A 344 -33.88 -23.78 -11.78
N SER A 345 -32.56 -23.74 -11.81
CA SER A 345 -31.70 -24.72 -11.17
C SER A 345 -31.75 -24.59 -9.66
N ASP A 346 -31.23 -25.59 -8.96
CA ASP A 346 -31.35 -25.67 -7.50
C ASP A 346 -30.36 -24.73 -6.80
N THR A 347 -29.28 -24.33 -7.46
CA THR A 347 -28.19 -23.56 -6.82
C THR A 347 -28.33 -22.06 -6.99
N ALA A 348 -28.32 -21.34 -5.87
CA ALA A 348 -27.93 -19.94 -5.78
C ALA A 348 -26.46 -19.83 -5.37
N TRP A 349 -25.66 -19.15 -6.20
CA TRP A 349 -24.23 -18.90 -5.98
C TRP A 349 -24.03 -17.53 -5.32
N VAL A 350 -23.35 -17.51 -4.17
CA VAL A 350 -22.95 -16.30 -3.46
C VAL A 350 -21.45 -16.15 -3.61
N PHE A 351 -20.97 -14.98 -4.06
CA PHE A 351 -19.55 -14.65 -4.11
C PHE A 351 -19.26 -13.54 -3.10
N ASP A 352 -18.18 -13.71 -2.34
CA ASP A 352 -17.72 -12.84 -1.27
C ASP A 352 -16.29 -12.40 -1.60
N PHE A 353 -16.09 -11.11 -1.86
CA PHE A 353 -14.89 -10.48 -2.36
C PHE A 353 -14.38 -9.42 -1.40
N SER A 354 -13.05 -9.33 -1.26
CA SER A 354 -12.41 -8.18 -0.65
C SER A 354 -11.44 -7.50 -1.60
N ALA A 355 -11.48 -6.17 -1.65
CA ALA A 355 -10.46 -5.34 -2.29
C ALA A 355 -9.18 -5.27 -1.47
N ASN A 356 -9.24 -5.54 -0.15
CA ASN A 356 -8.08 -5.53 0.75
C ASN A 356 -8.12 -6.70 1.75
N ASP A 357 -7.88 -7.92 1.25
CA ASP A 357 -7.87 -9.16 2.03
C ASP A 357 -6.73 -9.26 3.08
N GLY A 358 -5.70 -8.42 2.97
CA GLY A 358 -4.56 -8.39 3.89
C GLY A 358 -3.56 -9.54 3.68
N TYR A 359 -3.56 -10.14 2.49
CA TYR A 359 -2.64 -11.18 2.05
C TYR A 359 -1.79 -10.69 0.86
N ASP A 360 -0.59 -11.24 0.74
CA ASP A 360 0.31 -10.99 -0.39
C ASP A 360 0.49 -12.22 -1.29
N ASN A 361 0.14 -13.42 -0.77
CA ASN A 361 0.44 -14.68 -1.43
C ASN A 361 -0.70 -15.68 -1.28
N ASN A 362 -1.03 -16.37 -2.37
CA ASN A 362 -1.94 -17.51 -2.44
C ASN A 362 -1.15 -18.76 -2.82
N TYR A 363 -0.76 -19.56 -1.82
CA TYR A 363 -0.11 -20.85 -2.04
C TYR A 363 -1.17 -21.89 -2.41
N GLN A 364 -1.05 -22.40 -3.63
CA GLN A 364 -2.02 -23.29 -4.24
C GLN A 364 -1.33 -24.34 -5.09
N VAL A 365 -1.98 -25.49 -5.24
CA VAL A 365 -1.49 -26.63 -6.04
C VAL A 365 -2.58 -27.18 -6.96
N ASP A 366 -3.68 -26.44 -7.09
CA ASP A 366 -4.90 -26.82 -7.77
C ASP A 366 -5.29 -25.74 -8.81
N GLY A 367 -4.59 -25.71 -9.95
CA GLY A 367 -4.72 -24.71 -11.03
C GLY A 367 -5.87 -24.97 -12.03
N GLY A 368 -6.51 -26.11 -11.95
CA GLY A 368 -7.61 -26.57 -12.81
C GLY A 368 -8.98 -26.02 -12.42
N LEU A 369 -9.89 -26.05 -13.38
CA LEU A 369 -11.24 -25.46 -13.31
C LEU A 369 -12.36 -26.41 -12.88
N LYS A 370 -12.05 -27.68 -12.62
CA LYS A 370 -13.02 -28.69 -12.27
C LYS A 370 -12.65 -29.36 -10.96
N VAL A 371 -13.68 -29.77 -10.23
CA VAL A 371 -13.55 -30.53 -8.99
C VAL A 371 -14.20 -31.90 -9.13
N ALA A 372 -13.69 -32.86 -8.37
CA ALA A 372 -14.28 -34.16 -8.11
C ALA A 372 -14.43 -34.36 -6.60
N HIS A 373 -15.51 -35.03 -6.21
CA HIS A 373 -15.80 -35.26 -4.79
C HIS A 373 -15.29 -36.62 -4.35
N GLN A 374 -14.38 -36.63 -3.38
CA GLN A 374 -13.86 -37.84 -2.76
C GLN A 374 -14.77 -38.30 -1.61
N SER A 375 -14.93 -39.62 -1.47
CA SER A 375 -15.82 -40.21 -0.45
C SER A 375 -15.08 -41.08 0.57
N GLY A 376 -13.74 -41.04 0.58
CA GLY A 376 -12.92 -42.06 1.24
C GLY A 376 -12.11 -41.56 2.44
N TYR A 377 -11.71 -40.29 2.44
CA TYR A 377 -10.69 -39.81 3.36
C TYR A 377 -11.14 -38.52 4.08
N ARG A 378 -10.85 -38.50 5.38
CA ARG A 378 -11.19 -37.40 6.29
C ARG A 378 -9.97 -36.56 6.66
N LYS A 379 -8.78 -37.15 6.63
CA LYS A 379 -7.53 -36.46 6.98
C LYS A 379 -6.66 -36.36 5.75
N LEU A 380 -6.38 -35.12 5.34
CA LEU A 380 -5.74 -34.73 4.08
C LEU A 380 -4.67 -33.67 4.36
N ALA A 381 -3.73 -33.47 3.45
CA ALA A 381 -2.73 -32.43 3.59
C ALA A 381 -2.18 -31.94 2.25
N ASN A 382 -1.85 -30.65 2.19
CA ASN A 382 -1.02 -30.05 1.15
C ASN A 382 0.29 -29.55 1.76
N VAL A 383 1.41 -29.75 1.06
CA VAL A 383 2.74 -29.27 1.43
C VAL A 383 3.14 -28.14 0.50
N PHE A 384 3.45 -26.98 1.08
CA PHE A 384 3.86 -25.79 0.34
C PHE A 384 5.31 -25.42 0.67
N THR A 385 5.94 -24.63 -0.18
CA THR A 385 7.28 -24.07 0.06
C THR A 385 7.23 -22.57 -0.15
N THR A 386 7.64 -21.80 0.87
CA THR A 386 7.71 -20.34 0.75
C THR A 386 8.78 -19.91 -0.25
N GLN A 387 8.55 -18.80 -0.93
CA GLN A 387 9.51 -18.25 -1.88
C GLN A 387 10.59 -17.41 -1.17
N THR A 388 11.75 -17.28 -1.79
CA THR A 388 12.78 -16.32 -1.36
C THR A 388 12.61 -15.04 -2.18
N LYS A 389 12.02 -14.01 -1.57
CA LYS A 389 11.75 -12.72 -2.21
C LYS A 389 12.67 -11.63 -1.66
N GLN A 390 13.11 -10.73 -2.54
CA GLN A 390 13.92 -9.59 -2.11
C GLN A 390 13.12 -8.67 -1.17
N GLY A 391 13.72 -8.26 -0.06
CA GLY A 391 13.09 -7.36 0.91
C GLY A 391 12.06 -8.02 1.83
N VAL A 392 11.82 -9.33 1.73
CA VAL A 392 10.88 -10.05 2.61
C VAL A 392 11.66 -10.95 3.57
N SER A 393 11.59 -10.66 4.88
CA SER A 393 12.29 -11.42 5.93
C SER A 393 11.61 -12.74 6.29
N SER A 394 10.29 -12.77 6.22
CA SER A 394 9.41 -13.90 6.54
C SER A 394 8.01 -13.63 5.99
N GLU A 395 7.14 -14.62 6.07
CA GLU A 395 5.72 -14.48 5.74
C GLU A 395 4.88 -14.97 6.92
N ASP A 396 3.77 -14.32 7.22
CA ASP A 396 2.81 -14.78 8.21
C ASP A 396 1.67 -15.50 7.50
N LEU A 397 1.54 -16.82 7.71
CA LEU A 397 0.38 -17.60 7.28
C LEU A 397 -0.80 -17.26 8.18
N LYS A 398 -1.86 -16.71 7.58
CA LYS A 398 -2.99 -16.14 8.29
C LYS A 398 -4.29 -16.91 8.06
N ALA A 399 -4.48 -17.50 6.89
CA ALA A 399 -5.72 -18.21 6.55
C ALA A 399 -5.47 -19.41 5.63
N VAL A 400 -6.44 -20.31 5.59
CA VAL A 400 -6.46 -21.50 4.73
C VAL A 400 -7.79 -21.56 3.99
N SER A 401 -7.75 -21.80 2.67
CA SER A 401 -8.96 -22.05 1.88
C SER A 401 -9.30 -23.54 1.85
N LEU A 402 -10.57 -23.89 2.02
CA LEU A 402 -11.11 -25.25 1.84
C LEU A 402 -12.26 -25.25 0.81
N SER A 403 -12.14 -26.06 -0.24
CA SER A 403 -13.26 -26.33 -1.17
C SER A 403 -14.07 -27.55 -0.72
N ILE A 404 -15.36 -27.35 -0.46
CA ILE A 404 -16.33 -28.34 0.00
C ILE A 404 -17.65 -28.11 -0.77
N THR A 405 -17.68 -28.48 -2.05
CA THR A 405 -18.82 -28.16 -2.93
C THR A 405 -19.95 -29.22 -2.93
N SER A 406 -19.83 -30.27 -2.11
CA SER A 406 -20.77 -31.40 -2.10
C SER A 406 -21.42 -31.73 -0.74
N LYS A 407 -21.12 -30.97 0.31
CA LYS A 407 -21.58 -31.21 1.68
C LYS A 407 -21.88 -29.90 2.43
N THR A 408 -22.84 -29.97 3.34
CA THR A 408 -23.17 -28.94 4.34
C THR A 408 -22.72 -29.40 5.73
N ASN A 409 -22.65 -28.49 6.71
CA ASN A 409 -22.39 -28.82 8.12
C ASN A 409 -21.07 -29.57 8.40
N VAL A 410 -20.01 -29.32 7.62
CA VAL A 410 -18.75 -30.07 7.75
C VAL A 410 -17.92 -29.52 8.87
N ASN A 411 -17.68 -30.33 9.90
CA ASN A 411 -16.76 -30.00 10.98
C ASN A 411 -15.33 -30.22 10.51
N TYR A 412 -14.46 -29.25 10.74
CA TYR A 412 -13.06 -29.30 10.32
C TYR A 412 -12.10 -28.99 11.47
N THR A 413 -10.87 -29.47 11.31
CA THR A 413 -9.69 -29.11 12.10
C THR A 413 -8.52 -28.86 11.15
N ILE A 414 -7.92 -27.68 11.23
CA ILE A 414 -6.76 -27.25 10.45
C ILE A 414 -5.55 -27.23 11.39
N GLU A 415 -4.50 -27.97 11.02
CA GLU A 415 -3.24 -28.06 11.75
C GLU A 415 -2.08 -27.64 10.83
N ILE A 416 -1.23 -26.73 11.29
CA ILE A 416 -0.06 -26.26 10.54
C ILE A 416 1.20 -26.91 11.11
N TYR A 417 2.04 -27.46 10.23
CA TYR A 417 3.36 -27.98 10.60
C TYR A 417 4.46 -27.21 9.86
N THR A 418 5.43 -26.67 10.60
CA THR A 418 6.60 -25.95 10.07
C THR A 418 7.88 -26.76 10.26
N ASP A 419 9.00 -26.29 9.69
CA ASP A 419 10.32 -26.92 9.85
C ASP A 419 10.31 -28.44 9.55
N LEU A 420 9.56 -28.83 8.50
CA LEU A 420 9.38 -30.21 8.07
C LEU A 420 10.73 -30.93 7.94
N LYS A 421 10.84 -32.12 8.54
CA LYS A 421 12.06 -32.95 8.46
C LYS A 421 12.13 -33.76 7.17
N ASP A 422 10.97 -34.03 6.58
CA ASP A 422 10.80 -34.74 5.32
C ASP A 422 9.59 -34.14 4.61
N LYS A 423 9.81 -33.51 3.44
CA LYS A 423 8.73 -32.87 2.67
C LYS A 423 7.67 -33.86 2.20
N THR A 424 8.00 -35.16 2.14
CA THR A 424 7.06 -36.21 1.76
C THR A 424 6.20 -36.72 2.91
N LYS A 425 6.40 -36.17 4.11
CA LYS A 425 5.67 -36.51 5.34
C LYS A 425 5.13 -35.24 5.99
N PRO A 426 3.86 -34.86 5.72
CA PRO A 426 3.28 -33.61 6.19
C PRO A 426 3.40 -33.38 7.70
N THR A 427 3.32 -34.43 8.51
CA THR A 427 3.41 -34.31 9.99
C THR A 427 4.83 -34.46 10.54
N SER A 428 5.87 -34.39 9.72
CA SER A 428 7.27 -34.61 10.16
C SER A 428 7.90 -33.42 10.88
N GLY A 429 7.29 -32.23 10.79
CA GLY A 429 7.79 -31.00 11.37
C GLY A 429 7.24 -30.68 12.76
N THR A 430 7.34 -29.41 13.14
CA THR A 430 6.82 -28.88 14.39
C THR A 430 5.38 -28.40 14.20
N LYS A 431 4.45 -28.99 14.94
CA LYS A 431 3.05 -28.55 14.96
C LYS A 431 2.93 -27.18 15.65
N GLN A 432 2.22 -26.26 15.00
CA GLN A 432 1.93 -24.92 15.53
C GLN A 432 0.62 -24.95 16.32
N GLU A 433 0.68 -25.40 17.58
CA GLU A 433 -0.51 -25.66 18.43
C GLU A 433 -1.42 -24.43 18.60
N THR A 434 -0.85 -23.23 18.69
CA THR A 434 -1.63 -21.99 18.86
C THR A 434 -2.44 -21.61 17.61
N ALA A 435 -2.02 -22.10 16.44
CA ALA A 435 -2.68 -21.87 15.17
C ALA A 435 -3.72 -22.96 14.82
N THR A 436 -3.82 -24.04 15.61
CA THR A 436 -4.83 -25.07 15.39
C THR A 436 -6.23 -24.47 15.44
N THR A 437 -6.96 -24.64 14.35
CA THR A 437 -8.24 -23.98 14.10
C THR A 437 -9.31 -25.04 13.84
N THR A 438 -10.44 -24.93 14.53
CA THR A 438 -11.57 -25.84 14.40
C THR A 438 -12.83 -25.04 14.16
N GLY A 439 -13.73 -25.56 13.33
CA GLY A 439 -15.01 -24.93 13.05
C GLY A 439 -15.93 -25.86 12.28
N GLN A 440 -17.05 -25.32 11.82
CA GLN A 440 -18.03 -26.01 11.00
C GLN A 440 -18.40 -25.11 9.82
N THR A 441 -18.55 -25.66 8.62
CA THR A 441 -19.11 -24.94 7.48
C THR A 441 -20.64 -25.00 7.51
N THR A 442 -21.33 -24.02 6.93
CA THR A 442 -22.79 -24.01 6.83
C THR A 442 -23.23 -24.67 5.52
N TYR A 443 -23.02 -23.99 4.40
CA TYR A 443 -23.37 -24.37 3.04
C TYR A 443 -22.26 -25.15 2.34
N ALA A 444 -22.58 -25.78 1.21
CA ALA A 444 -21.55 -26.20 0.27
C ALA A 444 -20.88 -24.96 -0.34
N GLY A 445 -19.57 -24.99 -0.59
CA GLY A 445 -18.85 -23.80 -1.01
C GLY A 445 -17.33 -23.90 -0.94
N VAL A 446 -16.69 -22.74 -1.07
CA VAL A 446 -15.25 -22.52 -0.87
C VAL A 446 -15.11 -21.50 0.27
N TYR A 447 -14.35 -21.85 1.30
CA TYR A 447 -14.23 -21.05 2.52
C TYR A 447 -12.79 -20.64 2.76
N THR A 448 -12.54 -19.34 2.95
CA THR A 448 -11.28 -18.82 3.47
C THR A 448 -11.39 -18.69 4.99
N ILE A 449 -10.68 -19.57 5.70
CA ILE A 449 -10.78 -19.72 7.15
C ILE A 449 -9.55 -19.07 7.81
N PRO A 450 -9.73 -17.97 8.57
CA PRO A 450 -8.65 -17.40 9.36
C PRO A 450 -8.14 -18.39 10.41
N LEU A 451 -6.83 -18.50 10.53
CA LEU A 451 -6.20 -19.29 11.57
C LEU A 451 -6.35 -18.58 12.92
N LYS A 452 -6.54 -19.38 13.99
CA LYS A 452 -6.62 -18.89 15.37
C LYS A 452 -5.43 -18.03 15.80
N ALA A 453 -4.25 -18.29 15.23
CA ALA A 453 -3.07 -17.46 15.34
C ALA A 453 -2.28 -17.55 14.04
N ALA A 454 -1.70 -16.43 13.61
CA ALA A 454 -0.81 -16.41 12.46
C ALA A 454 0.46 -17.24 12.73
N VAL A 455 0.97 -17.91 11.69
CA VAL A 455 2.20 -18.71 11.76
C VAL A 455 3.30 -18.03 10.96
N ASN A 456 4.39 -17.67 11.62
CA ASN A 456 5.55 -17.09 10.95
C ASN A 456 6.33 -18.17 10.17
N LEU A 457 6.53 -17.94 8.88
CA LEU A 457 7.19 -18.83 7.94
C LEU A 457 8.48 -18.20 7.43
N LYS A 458 9.57 -18.96 7.48
CA LYS A 458 10.88 -18.52 6.97
C LYS A 458 10.92 -18.62 5.44
N PRO A 459 11.56 -17.69 4.73
CA PRO A 459 11.72 -17.78 3.28
C PRO A 459 12.43 -19.07 2.85
N GLY A 460 12.00 -19.67 1.74
CA GLY A 460 12.61 -20.89 1.18
C GLY A 460 12.35 -22.18 1.97
N THR A 461 11.46 -22.17 2.97
CA THR A 461 11.17 -23.33 3.81
C THR A 461 9.81 -23.95 3.52
N SER A 462 9.66 -25.25 3.78
CA SER A 462 8.40 -25.96 3.57
C SER A 462 7.58 -26.05 4.85
N TYR A 463 6.27 -25.96 4.68
CA TYR A 463 5.25 -26.16 5.70
C TYR A 463 4.11 -27.00 5.13
N SER A 464 3.31 -27.61 5.98
CA SER A 464 2.12 -28.33 5.53
C SER A 464 0.87 -27.84 6.23
N VAL A 465 -0.21 -27.79 5.46
CA VAL A 465 -1.57 -27.61 5.96
C VAL A 465 -2.21 -28.99 6.03
N VAL A 466 -2.52 -29.47 7.23
CA VAL A 466 -3.19 -30.74 7.47
C VAL A 466 -4.63 -30.45 7.89
N VAL A 467 -5.59 -30.99 7.15
CA VAL A 467 -7.02 -30.78 7.35
C VAL A 467 -7.66 -32.11 7.74
N THR A 468 -8.39 -32.13 8.85
CA THR A 468 -9.22 -33.26 9.25
C THR A 468 -10.67 -32.85 9.29
N THR A 469 -11.54 -33.56 8.60
CA THR A 469 -12.99 -33.36 8.65
C THR A 469 -13.69 -34.49 9.40
N ASP A 470 -14.81 -34.20 10.06
CA ASP A 470 -15.82 -35.25 10.19
C ASP A 470 -16.34 -35.53 8.77
N ILE A 471 -16.82 -36.69 8.31
CA ILE A 471 -17.17 -36.93 6.88
C ILE A 471 -16.15 -36.57 5.74
N PRO A 472 -15.93 -37.45 4.75
CA PRO A 472 -15.17 -37.08 3.55
C PRO A 472 -15.86 -35.95 2.75
N ALA A 473 -15.24 -34.78 2.70
CA ALA A 473 -15.89 -33.56 2.17
C ALA A 473 -15.01 -32.66 1.30
N ILE A 474 -13.69 -32.61 1.55
CA ILE A 474 -12.76 -31.76 0.78
C ILE A 474 -12.70 -32.22 -0.67
N ASP A 475 -12.83 -31.27 -1.59
CA ASP A 475 -12.78 -31.52 -3.02
C ASP A 475 -11.36 -31.87 -3.50
N LEU A 476 -11.31 -32.69 -4.53
CA LEU A 476 -10.11 -32.94 -5.33
C LEU A 476 -10.22 -32.16 -6.63
N GLU A 477 -9.15 -31.52 -7.04
CA GLU A 477 -9.02 -31.03 -8.40
C GLU A 477 -9.16 -32.19 -9.40
N ALA A 478 -9.86 -31.93 -10.50
CA ALA A 478 -10.08 -32.92 -11.54
C ALA A 478 -9.63 -32.40 -12.90
N ALA A 479 -8.84 -33.20 -13.60
CA ALA A 479 -8.70 -33.04 -15.05
C ALA A 479 -10.05 -33.31 -15.74
N MET A 480 -10.34 -32.57 -16.80
CA MET A 480 -11.42 -32.93 -17.72
C MET A 480 -10.82 -33.63 -18.93
N VAL A 481 -11.45 -34.72 -19.41
CA VAL A 481 -11.15 -35.25 -20.74
C VAL A 481 -11.46 -34.13 -21.72
N GLY A 482 -10.44 -33.58 -22.36
CA GLY A 482 -10.61 -32.45 -23.27
C GLY A 482 -11.57 -32.77 -24.40
N ASP A 483 -12.23 -31.74 -24.92
CA ASP A 483 -13.10 -31.87 -26.08
C ASP A 483 -12.25 -32.00 -27.34
N VAL A 484 -12.59 -32.97 -28.20
CA VAL A 484 -11.99 -33.12 -29.53
C VAL A 484 -13.01 -32.79 -30.62
N ASN A 485 -12.51 -32.28 -31.75
CA ASN A 485 -13.33 -32.09 -32.95
C ASN A 485 -13.52 -33.42 -33.71
N TYR A 486 -14.26 -33.39 -34.83
CA TYR A 486 -14.50 -34.57 -35.67
C TYR A 486 -13.23 -35.24 -36.24
N ASN A 487 -12.11 -34.50 -36.30
CA ASN A 487 -10.81 -35.01 -36.75
C ASN A 487 -9.95 -35.56 -35.59
N ASN A 488 -10.51 -35.67 -34.39
CA ASN A 488 -9.82 -36.09 -33.17
C ASN A 488 -8.69 -35.12 -32.74
N GLU A 489 -8.82 -33.83 -33.06
CA GLU A 489 -7.92 -32.76 -32.64
C GLU A 489 -8.47 -32.06 -31.39
N MET A 490 -7.61 -31.70 -30.44
CA MET A 490 -8.01 -31.08 -29.17
C MET A 490 -8.59 -29.68 -29.42
N VAL A 491 -9.78 -29.40 -28.89
CA VAL A 491 -10.48 -28.11 -28.97
C VAL A 491 -10.37 -27.36 -27.65
N TRP A 492 -10.50 -28.08 -26.55
CA TRP A 492 -10.37 -27.51 -25.22
C TRP A 492 -9.91 -28.57 -24.26
N GLU A 493 -8.98 -28.23 -23.38
CA GLU A 493 -8.55 -29.12 -22.31
C GLU A 493 -8.41 -28.37 -20.99
N ASN A 494 -8.73 -29.08 -19.91
CA ASN A 494 -8.44 -28.67 -18.55
C ASN A 494 -7.62 -29.80 -17.93
N HIS A 495 -6.32 -29.57 -17.86
CA HIS A 495 -5.34 -30.53 -17.38
C HIS A 495 -5.04 -30.27 -15.90
N ALA A 496 -5.02 -31.35 -15.12
CA ALA A 496 -4.55 -31.36 -13.74
C ALA A 496 -3.32 -32.27 -13.68
N SER A 497 -2.25 -31.78 -13.09
CA SER A 497 -0.94 -32.43 -13.03
C SER A 497 -0.99 -33.69 -12.18
N SER A 498 -0.72 -34.85 -12.78
CA SER A 498 -0.53 -36.11 -12.05
C SER A 498 0.83 -36.21 -11.36
N ASP A 499 1.78 -35.36 -11.76
CA ASP A 499 3.17 -35.39 -11.28
C ASP A 499 3.37 -34.51 -10.05
N ASN A 500 2.34 -33.74 -9.66
CA ASN A 500 2.37 -32.95 -8.44
C ASN A 500 2.36 -33.87 -7.21
N THR A 501 3.39 -33.73 -6.38
CA THR A 501 3.61 -34.52 -5.17
C THR A 501 3.31 -33.74 -3.90
N ALA A 502 2.58 -32.62 -3.99
CA ALA A 502 2.30 -31.76 -2.85
C ALA A 502 1.11 -32.23 -1.99
N SER A 503 0.24 -33.10 -2.50
CA SER A 503 -1.03 -33.47 -1.88
C SER A 503 -1.04 -34.90 -1.34
N TYR A 504 -1.57 -35.09 -0.12
CA TYR A 504 -1.53 -36.36 0.61
C TYR A 504 -2.85 -36.68 1.31
N TYR A 505 -3.15 -37.98 1.43
CA TYR A 505 -4.22 -38.47 2.30
C TYR A 505 -3.69 -39.52 3.29
N PHE A 506 -4.33 -39.58 4.45
CA PHE A 506 -4.00 -40.52 5.51
C PHE A 506 -4.98 -41.71 5.49
N TYR A 507 -4.46 -42.93 5.57
CA TYR A 507 -5.26 -44.17 5.61
C TYR A 507 -4.81 -45.06 6.77
N GLY A 508 -5.64 -45.17 7.82
CA GLY A 508 -5.22 -45.81 9.06
C GLY A 508 -4.00 -45.10 9.65
N THR A 509 -2.87 -45.82 9.77
CA THR A 509 -1.57 -45.26 10.17
C THR A 509 -0.64 -44.93 8.99
N GLY A 510 -1.08 -45.18 7.75
CA GLY A 510 -0.33 -44.95 6.52
C GLY A 510 -0.58 -43.59 5.88
N LEU A 511 0.25 -43.25 4.91
CA LEU A 511 0.25 -42.00 4.14
C LEU A 511 0.46 -42.31 2.66
N ALA A 512 -0.32 -41.70 1.77
CA ALA A 512 -0.17 -41.84 0.32
C ALA A 512 -0.41 -40.50 -0.40
N TYR A 513 0.13 -40.40 -1.61
CA TYR A 513 -0.08 -39.27 -2.50
C TYR A 513 -1.49 -39.26 -3.09
N SER A 514 -2.06 -38.08 -3.30
CA SER A 514 -3.36 -37.94 -3.97
C SER A 514 -3.37 -38.52 -5.38
N HIS A 515 -2.28 -38.42 -6.16
CA HIS A 515 -2.20 -39.01 -7.51
C HIS A 515 -2.26 -40.56 -7.48
N SER A 516 -2.06 -41.21 -6.32
CA SER A 516 -2.24 -42.66 -6.17
C SER A 516 -3.71 -43.04 -5.99
N TRP A 517 -4.58 -42.06 -5.74
CA TRP A 517 -6.01 -42.23 -5.70
C TRP A 517 -6.56 -42.24 -7.13
N ASN A 518 -6.95 -43.41 -7.62
CA ASN A 518 -7.63 -43.58 -8.89
C ASN A 518 -9.12 -43.83 -8.64
N TYR A 519 -9.90 -42.77 -8.48
CA TYR A 519 -11.36 -42.88 -8.46
C TYR A 519 -11.92 -42.43 -9.81
N LYS A 520 -12.50 -43.38 -10.57
CA LYS A 520 -13.08 -43.13 -11.90
C LYS A 520 -12.11 -42.44 -12.90
N ASN A 521 -10.81 -42.74 -12.85
CA ASN A 521 -9.76 -42.12 -13.67
C ASN A 521 -9.53 -40.61 -13.40
N VAL A 522 -9.88 -40.12 -12.21
CA VAL A 522 -9.57 -38.73 -11.81
C VAL A 522 -8.35 -38.73 -10.89
N TYR A 523 -7.35 -37.92 -11.24
CA TYR A 523 -6.14 -37.63 -10.47
C TYR A 523 -6.05 -36.11 -10.28
N GLY A 524 -5.46 -35.66 -9.17
CA GLY A 524 -5.25 -34.22 -8.93
C GLY A 524 -4.84 -33.92 -7.49
N ASN A 525 -4.89 -32.63 -7.13
CA ASN A 525 -4.53 -32.12 -5.81
C ASN A 525 -5.77 -31.85 -4.95
N PHE A 526 -5.64 -31.91 -3.63
CA PHE A 526 -6.75 -31.48 -2.77
C PHE A 526 -6.89 -29.96 -2.87
N CYS A 527 -8.13 -29.49 -2.98
CA CYS A 527 -8.47 -28.08 -3.10
C CYS A 527 -8.34 -27.39 -1.73
N ILE A 528 -7.10 -27.27 -1.26
CA ILE A 528 -6.67 -26.62 -0.02
C ILE A 528 -5.63 -25.57 -0.42
N LYS A 529 -5.87 -24.30 -0.08
CA LYS A 529 -4.95 -23.17 -0.34
C LYS A 529 -4.49 -22.54 0.96
N ALA A 530 -3.40 -21.77 0.93
CA ALA A 530 -2.84 -21.10 2.10
C ALA A 530 -2.48 -19.64 1.79
N PHE A 531 -2.97 -18.70 2.61
CA PHE A 531 -2.81 -17.27 2.40
C PHE A 531 -1.83 -16.66 3.39
N THR A 532 -0.79 -16.00 2.88
CA THR A 532 0.27 -15.40 3.71
C THR A 532 0.43 -13.91 3.42
N ALA A 533 0.89 -13.16 4.43
CA ALA A 533 1.30 -11.76 4.29
C ALA A 533 2.82 -11.62 4.49
N ASN A 534 3.48 -10.82 3.65
CA ASN A 534 4.91 -10.59 3.67
C ASN A 534 5.32 -9.70 4.86
N ASN A 535 6.30 -10.14 5.64
CA ASN A 535 7.01 -9.30 6.59
C ASN A 535 8.19 -8.63 5.88
N VAL A 536 7.93 -7.47 5.29
CA VAL A 536 8.93 -6.68 4.55
C VAL A 536 9.98 -6.17 5.54
N GLU A 537 11.25 -6.51 5.30
CA GLU A 537 12.36 -5.82 5.95
C GLU A 537 12.27 -4.35 5.54
N LYS A 538 12.07 -3.45 6.50
CA LYS A 538 12.18 -2.02 6.21
C LYS A 538 13.56 -1.76 5.63
N ASP A 539 13.59 -1.48 4.33
CA ASP A 539 14.75 -0.99 3.58
C ASP A 539 15.12 0.37 4.17
N SER A 540 15.85 0.32 5.29
CA SER A 540 16.00 1.43 6.22
C SER A 540 17.45 1.85 6.29
N GLU A 541 17.63 3.15 6.49
CA GLU A 541 18.92 3.73 6.78
C GLU A 541 19.56 3.08 8.01
N LYS A 542 20.89 2.92 7.97
CA LYS A 542 21.67 2.37 9.07
C LYS A 542 22.75 3.34 9.50
N LEU A 543 22.78 3.66 10.78
CA LEU A 543 23.87 4.46 11.36
C LEU A 543 25.15 3.61 11.48
N VAL A 544 26.19 4.00 10.77
CA VAL A 544 27.50 3.33 10.73
C VAL A 544 28.46 3.90 11.76
N GLY A 545 28.33 5.17 12.10
CA GLY A 545 29.20 5.81 13.09
C GLY A 545 28.98 7.31 13.23
N ARG A 546 29.78 7.93 14.10
CA ARG A 546 29.74 9.36 14.39
C ARG A 546 31.15 9.93 14.50
N SER A 547 31.31 11.22 14.24
CA SER A 547 32.56 11.95 14.49
C SER A 547 32.27 13.42 14.79
N LEU A 548 33.29 14.15 15.22
CA LEU A 548 33.24 15.60 15.35
C LEU A 548 34.13 16.26 14.30
N THR A 549 33.69 17.39 13.74
CA THR A 549 34.54 18.29 12.96
C THR A 549 34.65 19.62 13.68
N LEU A 550 35.88 19.97 14.06
CA LEU A 550 36.22 21.18 14.79
C LEU A 550 36.52 22.31 13.80
N LYS A 551 35.48 23.09 13.47
CA LYS A 551 35.55 24.21 12.52
C LYS A 551 35.28 25.54 13.25
N ASP A 552 34.68 26.50 12.57
CA ASP A 552 34.09 27.71 13.16
C ASP A 552 32.95 27.41 14.17
N ASN A 553 32.34 26.23 14.03
CA ASN A 553 31.43 25.55 14.95
C ASN A 553 31.95 24.14 15.30
N ILE A 554 31.26 23.42 16.18
CA ILE A 554 31.47 21.99 16.40
C ILE A 554 30.42 21.22 15.61
N ASP A 555 30.81 20.66 14.48
CA ASP A 555 29.91 19.80 13.71
C ASP A 555 29.89 18.41 14.29
N MET A 556 28.68 17.93 14.54
CA MET A 556 28.41 16.55 14.91
C MET A 556 28.02 15.77 13.65
N ASN A 557 28.88 14.84 13.23
CA ASN A 557 28.70 14.08 12.01
C ASN A 557 28.03 12.73 12.28
N TYR A 558 27.07 12.38 11.43
CA TYR A 558 26.41 11.07 11.37
C TYR A 558 26.76 10.42 10.03
N TYR A 559 27.28 9.19 10.07
CA TYR A 559 27.61 8.42 8.88
C TYR A 559 26.54 7.35 8.66
N MET A 560 25.82 7.45 7.55
CA MET A 560 24.66 6.61 7.23
C MET A 560 24.96 5.72 6.03
N GLU A 561 24.62 4.43 6.13
CA GLU A 561 24.44 3.55 4.98
C GLU A 561 22.99 3.70 4.51
N LEU A 562 22.80 4.04 3.22
CA LEU A 562 21.49 4.35 2.64
C LEU A 562 21.18 3.35 1.51
N PRO A 563 19.98 2.73 1.49
CA PRO A 563 19.54 1.90 0.37
C PRO A 563 19.23 2.76 -0.88
N GLU A 564 19.17 2.11 -2.05
CA GLU A 564 18.93 2.80 -3.34
C GLU A 564 17.62 3.56 -3.37
N SER A 565 16.59 3.02 -2.70
CA SER A 565 15.27 3.62 -2.52
C SER A 565 15.33 5.00 -1.84
N ILE A 566 16.26 5.22 -0.92
CA ILE A 566 16.46 6.52 -0.25
C ILE A 566 17.41 7.42 -1.04
N LYS A 567 18.50 6.85 -1.61
CA LYS A 567 19.51 7.61 -2.35
C LYS A 567 18.97 8.28 -3.61
N SER A 568 18.07 7.60 -4.32
CA SER A 568 17.48 8.08 -5.57
C SER A 568 16.30 9.04 -5.35
N ASN A 569 15.83 9.19 -4.11
CA ASN A 569 14.67 10.01 -3.79
C ASN A 569 15.04 11.48 -3.58
N SER A 570 14.55 12.34 -4.48
CA SER A 570 14.83 13.79 -4.45
C SER A 570 14.28 14.54 -3.23
N ASN A 571 13.30 13.98 -2.53
CA ASN A 571 12.70 14.55 -1.33
C ASN A 571 13.34 14.04 -0.03
N ALA A 572 14.34 13.15 -0.11
CA ALA A 572 14.97 12.58 1.07
C ALA A 572 15.94 13.57 1.74
N TYR A 573 15.85 13.70 3.07
CA TYR A 573 16.76 14.51 3.88
C TYR A 573 16.96 13.95 5.29
N MET A 574 18.12 14.22 5.88
CA MET A 574 18.39 13.99 7.30
C MET A 574 17.91 15.20 8.09
N GLU A 575 17.04 14.99 9.07
CA GLU A 575 16.52 16.00 9.97
C GLU A 575 17.23 15.94 11.32
N PHE A 576 17.73 17.08 11.78
CA PHE A 576 18.36 17.25 13.09
C PHE A 576 17.53 18.19 13.97
N THR A 577 17.31 17.79 15.22
CA THR A 577 16.69 18.64 16.24
C THR A 577 17.60 18.73 17.45
N VAL A 578 18.00 19.94 17.83
CA VAL A 578 18.88 20.21 18.97
C VAL A 578 18.04 20.79 20.11
N ASN A 579 17.95 20.09 21.25
CA ASN A 579 17.18 20.51 22.43
C ASN A 579 15.72 20.96 22.10
N ASN A 580 15.04 20.24 21.21
CA ASN A 580 13.67 20.53 20.74
C ASN A 580 13.49 21.92 20.09
N SER A 581 14.57 22.48 19.53
CA SER A 581 14.54 23.69 18.71
C SER A 581 13.95 23.42 17.32
N GLN A 582 13.86 24.45 16.47
CA GLN A 582 13.45 24.29 15.07
C GLN A 582 14.34 23.24 14.34
N PRO A 583 13.75 22.34 13.52
CA PRO A 583 14.51 21.34 12.80
C PRO A 583 15.49 21.94 11.78
N TYR A 584 16.69 21.38 11.73
CA TYR A 584 17.73 21.66 10.74
C TYR A 584 17.81 20.47 9.77
N LYS A 585 17.71 20.71 8.46
CA LYS A 585 17.61 19.65 7.45
C LYS A 585 18.82 19.66 6.53
N VAL A 586 19.31 18.48 6.17
CA VAL A 586 20.39 18.27 5.19
C VAL A 586 19.88 17.31 4.13
N SER A 587 19.76 17.76 2.87
CA SER A 587 19.32 16.89 1.78
C SER A 587 20.30 15.73 1.59
N VAL A 588 19.80 14.57 1.17
CA VAL A 588 20.67 13.44 0.76
C VAL A 588 21.62 13.86 -0.37
N ASN A 589 21.19 14.77 -1.25
CA ASN A 589 22.03 15.30 -2.33
C ASN A 589 23.19 16.19 -1.83
N ASP A 590 23.03 16.80 -0.65
CA ASP A 590 24.06 17.63 -0.02
C ASP A 590 24.96 16.83 0.94
N ALA A 591 24.66 15.54 1.13
CA ALA A 591 25.43 14.66 2.00
C ALA A 591 26.80 14.36 1.38
N ILE A 592 27.85 14.33 2.20
CA ILE A 592 29.21 14.08 1.72
C ILE A 592 29.43 12.57 1.62
N PRO A 593 29.66 11.98 0.43
CA PRO A 593 29.96 10.56 0.30
C PRO A 593 31.36 10.26 0.86
N VAL A 594 31.49 9.13 1.55
CA VAL A 594 32.74 8.66 2.15
C VAL A 594 32.91 7.18 1.81
N GLU A 595 34.04 6.81 1.23
CA GLU A 595 34.36 5.40 1.00
C GLU A 595 34.95 4.76 2.26
N LYS A 596 34.40 3.62 2.68
CA LYS A 596 34.90 2.83 3.79
C LYS A 596 34.71 1.34 3.50
N ASN A 597 35.79 0.56 3.50
CA ASN A 597 35.79 -0.89 3.26
C ASN A 597 35.06 -1.32 1.97
N GLY A 598 35.19 -0.56 0.88
CA GLY A 598 34.53 -0.85 -0.41
C GLY A 598 33.03 -0.52 -0.46
N LYS A 599 32.47 0.13 0.56
CA LYS A 599 31.12 0.69 0.57
C LYS A 599 31.14 2.20 0.64
N VAL A 600 30.18 2.85 -0.03
CA VAL A 600 29.94 4.29 0.10
C VAL A 600 28.95 4.54 1.24
N ILE A 601 29.35 5.35 2.21
CA ILE A 601 28.49 5.84 3.30
C ILE A 601 28.33 7.36 3.18
N TYR A 602 27.22 7.90 3.66
CA TYR A 602 26.87 9.32 3.52
C TYR A 602 27.03 10.05 4.85
N LYS A 603 27.82 11.12 4.87
CA LYS A 603 28.07 11.94 6.05
C LYS A 603 27.13 13.15 6.08
N PHE A 604 26.33 13.23 7.13
CA PHE A 604 25.46 14.37 7.44
C PHE A 604 26.01 15.11 8.67
N ALA A 605 26.10 16.44 8.61
CA ALA A 605 26.69 17.25 9.67
C ALA A 605 25.64 18.16 10.33
N CYS A 606 25.56 18.12 11.66
CA CYS A 606 24.76 19.04 12.46
C CYS A 606 25.68 20.05 13.16
N PRO A 607 25.65 21.35 12.78
CA PRO A 607 26.49 22.36 13.41
C PRO A 607 25.98 22.74 14.80
N LEU A 608 26.86 22.69 15.80
CA LEU A 608 26.58 23.06 17.18
C LEU A 608 27.54 24.15 17.65
N ASN A 609 27.03 25.14 18.38
CA ASN A 609 27.89 26.09 19.08
C ASN A 609 28.43 25.48 20.39
N ALA A 610 29.44 26.11 20.98
CA ALA A 610 30.11 25.57 22.16
C ALA A 610 29.18 25.40 23.38
N ALA A 611 28.17 26.25 23.54
CA ALA A 611 27.24 26.14 24.65
C ALA A 611 26.27 24.95 24.52
N GLN A 612 26.05 24.45 23.31
CA GLN A 612 25.14 23.34 22.99
C GLN A 612 25.79 21.96 23.12
N MET A 613 27.05 21.85 23.54
CA MET A 613 27.76 20.57 23.56
C MET A 613 27.11 19.48 24.44
N SER A 614 26.34 19.86 25.46
CA SER A 614 25.59 18.92 26.30
C SER A 614 24.13 18.74 25.89
N ASP A 615 23.70 19.40 24.82
CA ASP A 615 22.34 19.23 24.29
C ASP A 615 22.24 17.91 23.51
N THR A 616 21.09 17.25 23.65
CA THR A 616 20.77 16.08 22.84
C THR A 616 20.44 16.52 21.42
N VAL A 617 21.13 15.92 20.46
CA VAL A 617 20.84 15.98 19.03
C VAL A 617 20.04 14.74 18.66
N LYS A 618 18.81 14.96 18.19
CA LYS A 618 17.97 13.93 17.57
C LYS A 618 18.17 14.01 16.06
N ALA A 619 18.55 12.90 15.44
CA ALA A 619 18.76 12.80 14.00
C ALA A 619 17.86 11.70 13.42
N LYS A 620 17.16 11.95 12.32
CA LYS A 620 16.34 10.96 11.62
C LYS A 620 16.33 11.18 10.12
N MET A 621 16.26 10.12 9.33
CA MET A 621 15.97 10.25 7.91
C MET A 621 14.48 10.54 7.70
N VAL A 622 14.16 11.40 6.74
CA VAL A 622 12.80 11.66 6.28
C VAL A 622 12.74 11.47 4.78
N VAL A 623 11.76 10.68 4.31
CA VAL A 623 11.53 10.37 2.90
C VAL A 623 10.04 10.54 2.61
N ASP A 624 9.69 11.44 1.69
CA ASP A 624 8.30 11.79 1.34
C ASP A 624 7.40 12.07 2.57
N GLY A 625 7.96 12.73 3.59
CA GLY A 625 7.26 13.07 4.84
C GLY A 625 7.24 11.96 5.89
N ASN A 626 7.64 10.73 5.55
CA ASN A 626 7.73 9.62 6.50
C ASN A 626 9.08 9.64 7.23
N SER A 627 9.04 9.51 8.55
CA SER A 627 10.25 9.47 9.40
C SER A 627 10.78 8.04 9.55
N GLY A 628 12.08 7.88 9.34
CA GLY A 628 12.84 6.68 9.67
C GLY A 628 13.21 6.59 11.16
N ASN A 629 14.26 5.83 11.46
CA ASN A 629 14.81 5.63 12.80
C ASN A 629 15.32 6.96 13.40
N GLU A 630 15.00 7.20 14.68
CA GLU A 630 15.54 8.34 15.44
C GLU A 630 16.81 7.94 16.19
N TYR A 631 17.90 8.66 15.94
CA TYR A 631 19.19 8.50 16.60
C TYR A 631 19.47 9.69 17.52
N THR A 632 19.60 9.46 18.81
CA THR A 632 19.88 10.51 19.81
C THR A 632 21.31 10.43 20.31
N TYR A 633 22.05 11.54 20.32
CA TYR A 633 23.41 11.62 20.85
C TYR A 633 23.82 13.07 21.16
N SER A 634 25.01 13.31 21.70
CA SER A 634 25.55 14.65 21.98
C SER A 634 27.07 14.72 21.83
N VAL A 635 27.63 15.93 21.72
CA VAL A 635 29.09 16.15 21.72
C VAL A 635 29.70 15.69 23.04
N LYS A 636 29.01 15.95 24.17
CA LYS A 636 29.41 15.50 25.50
C LYS A 636 29.52 13.98 25.58
N GLU A 637 28.53 13.24 25.06
CA GLU A 637 28.57 11.77 25.05
C GLU A 637 29.72 11.25 24.18
N TYR A 638 29.91 11.81 22.98
CA TYR A 638 31.04 11.45 22.11
C TYR A 638 32.39 11.66 22.82
N ALA A 639 32.58 12.83 23.43
CA ALA A 639 33.78 13.16 24.18
C ALA A 639 33.99 12.23 25.38
N THR A 640 32.92 11.89 26.09
CA THR A 640 32.98 10.97 27.25
C THR A 640 33.39 9.56 26.82
N GLU A 641 32.91 9.09 25.66
CA GLU A 641 33.32 7.81 25.09
C GLU A 641 34.81 7.80 24.70
N LEU A 642 35.33 8.88 24.10
CA LEU A 642 36.76 9.00 23.80
C LEU A 642 37.62 8.98 25.08
N LEU A 643 37.14 9.62 26.15
CA LEU A 643 37.85 9.65 27.43
C LEU A 643 37.82 8.29 28.14
N SER A 644 36.74 7.52 28.05
CA SER A 644 36.69 6.17 28.65
C SER A 644 37.63 5.19 27.96
N LYS A 645 37.98 5.45 26.70
CA LYS A 645 38.97 4.71 25.89
C LYS A 645 40.30 5.45 25.78
N SER A 646 40.70 6.22 26.79
CA SER A 646 41.85 7.13 26.69
C SER A 646 43.16 6.47 26.28
N ASN A 647 43.34 5.17 26.58
CA ASN A 647 44.54 4.40 26.24
C ASN A 647 44.63 4.05 24.74
N GLU A 648 43.53 4.18 24.00
CA GLU A 648 43.47 3.91 22.56
C GLU A 648 43.80 5.14 21.69
N TYR A 649 43.92 6.32 22.31
CA TYR A 649 44.15 7.59 21.61
C TYR A 649 45.44 8.28 22.04
N PRO A 650 46.06 9.11 21.16
CA PRO A 650 47.19 9.94 21.53
C PRO A 650 46.89 10.84 22.72
N ALA A 651 47.88 11.05 23.60
CA ALA A 651 47.73 11.89 24.78
C ALA A 651 47.27 13.32 24.44
N GLU A 652 47.71 13.88 23.31
CA GLU A 652 47.28 15.19 22.83
C GLU A 652 45.79 15.22 22.46
N THR A 653 45.25 14.15 21.87
CA THR A 653 43.81 14.01 21.60
C THR A 653 43.01 14.06 22.90
N ILE A 654 43.48 13.39 23.95
CA ILE A 654 42.81 13.39 25.26
C ILE A 654 42.85 14.78 25.89
N LYS A 655 43.97 15.51 25.78
CA LYS A 655 44.06 16.91 26.24
C LYS A 655 43.10 17.82 25.46
N LEU A 656 43.00 17.64 24.15
CA LEU A 656 42.05 18.38 23.31
C LEU A 656 40.60 18.11 23.71
N VAL A 657 40.22 16.84 23.93
CA VAL A 657 38.85 16.48 24.34
C VAL A 657 38.49 17.12 25.69
N LYS A 658 39.42 17.10 26.67
CA LYS A 658 39.23 17.78 27.95
C LYS A 658 39.07 19.30 27.78
N ALA A 659 39.93 19.92 26.97
CA ALA A 659 39.86 21.36 26.69
C ALA A 659 38.57 21.76 25.95
N LEU A 660 38.08 20.92 25.03
CA LEU A 660 36.80 21.09 24.34
C LEU A 660 35.63 21.13 25.33
N LEU A 661 35.56 20.16 26.25
CA LEU A 661 34.50 20.10 27.27
C LEU A 661 34.55 21.31 28.23
N ASN A 662 35.75 21.75 28.61
CA ASN A 662 35.93 22.96 29.42
C ASN A 662 35.51 24.22 28.67
N TYR A 663 35.82 24.33 27.38
CA TYR A 663 35.36 25.43 26.53
C TYR A 663 33.83 25.46 26.44
N GLY A 664 33.19 24.31 26.22
CA GLY A 664 31.73 24.22 26.21
C GLY A 664 31.09 24.66 27.53
N THR A 665 31.65 24.22 28.66
CA THR A 665 31.16 24.60 30.00
C THR A 665 31.37 26.09 30.29
N ALA A 666 32.51 26.64 29.90
CA ALA A 666 32.76 28.07 30.04
C ALA A 666 31.77 28.90 29.20
N ALA A 667 31.43 28.43 27.99
CA ALA A 667 30.43 29.06 27.13
C ALA A 667 29.03 29.00 27.76
N GLN A 668 28.62 27.84 28.28
CA GLN A 668 27.36 27.66 29.02
C GLN A 668 27.24 28.65 30.18
N ASN A 669 28.27 28.75 31.00
CA ASN A 669 28.31 29.64 32.16
C ASN A 669 28.27 31.12 31.80
N PHE A 670 28.99 31.53 30.74
CA PHE A 670 29.02 32.91 30.29
C PHE A 670 27.69 33.33 29.67
N PHE A 671 27.12 32.49 28.80
CA PHE A 671 25.86 32.78 28.11
C PHE A 671 24.61 32.44 28.91
N LYS A 672 24.75 31.87 30.11
CA LYS A 672 23.65 31.39 30.97
C LYS A 672 22.76 30.37 30.23
N TYR A 673 23.40 29.46 29.50
CA TYR A 673 22.74 28.44 28.70
C TYR A 673 22.99 27.06 29.32
N ASN A 674 21.91 26.34 29.67
CA ASN A 674 21.94 24.95 30.17
C ASN A 674 22.99 24.71 31.27
N THR A 675 23.12 25.66 32.22
CA THR A 675 24.19 25.67 33.23
C THR A 675 24.07 24.57 34.28
N ASP A 676 22.90 23.95 34.40
CA ASP A 676 22.61 22.77 35.21
C ASP A 676 23.15 21.47 34.60
N LYS A 677 23.48 21.46 33.29
CA LYS A 677 24.04 20.31 32.58
C LYS A 677 25.38 20.66 31.92
N PRO A 678 26.44 20.94 32.71
CA PRO A 678 27.71 21.34 32.15
C PRO A 678 28.31 20.26 31.23
N ALA A 679 28.95 20.71 30.14
CA ALA A 679 29.62 19.82 29.18
C ALA A 679 30.72 18.98 29.87
N ASN A 680 31.51 19.58 30.77
CA ASN A 680 32.61 18.94 31.48
C ASN A 680 32.21 18.21 32.77
N ALA A 681 30.91 17.92 32.99
CA ALA A 681 30.44 17.33 34.24
C ALA A 681 31.21 16.05 34.64
N GLY A 682 31.58 15.23 33.65
CA GLY A 682 32.30 13.96 33.83
C GLY A 682 33.83 14.09 34.01
N LEU A 683 34.39 15.30 33.97
CA LEU A 683 35.82 15.51 34.24
C LEU A 683 36.11 15.56 35.75
N SER A 684 37.32 15.17 36.13
CA SER A 684 37.85 15.37 37.49
C SER A 684 37.98 16.87 37.82
N ASP A 685 38.02 17.23 39.10
CA ASP A 685 38.18 18.64 39.49
C ASP A 685 39.50 19.25 39.00
N THR A 686 40.57 18.45 38.95
CA THR A 686 41.85 18.85 38.34
C THR A 686 41.69 19.14 36.85
N ASP A 687 40.98 18.28 36.12
CA ASP A 687 40.78 18.45 34.67
C ASP A 687 39.78 19.57 34.33
N LYS A 688 38.94 19.99 35.29
CA LYS A 688 38.03 21.15 35.14
C LYS A 688 38.75 22.49 35.30
N ALA A 689 39.94 22.51 35.89
CA ALA A 689 40.70 23.73 36.11
C ALA A 689 41.26 24.29 34.79
N VAL A 690 40.80 25.47 34.39
CA VAL A 690 41.29 26.18 33.20
C VAL A 690 42.41 27.14 33.61
N ALA A 691 43.64 26.86 33.18
CA ALA A 691 44.79 27.70 33.46
C ALA A 691 44.70 29.06 32.73
N ALA A 692 45.32 30.10 33.30
CA ALA A 692 45.45 31.39 32.63
C ALA A 692 46.31 31.25 31.36
N ALA A 693 45.81 31.75 30.23
CA ALA A 693 46.52 31.73 28.96
C ALA A 693 47.38 33.01 28.78
N ASP A 694 48.50 32.87 28.08
CA ASP A 694 49.32 34.02 27.67
C ASP A 694 48.88 34.52 26.28
N PHE A 695 48.33 35.73 26.25
CA PHE A 695 47.92 36.40 25.01
C PHE A 695 48.86 37.53 24.58
N ALA A 696 50.02 37.71 25.21
CA ALA A 696 50.90 38.86 24.97
C ALA A 696 51.29 39.00 23.48
N ALA A 697 51.49 37.88 22.79
CA ALA A 697 51.84 37.83 21.37
C ALA A 697 50.71 38.26 20.41
N TYR A 698 49.45 38.34 20.86
CA TYR A 698 48.29 38.59 19.99
C TYR A 698 47.72 40.01 20.13
N LYS A 699 48.54 40.97 20.59
CA LYS A 699 48.13 42.35 20.80
C LYS A 699 47.58 42.96 19.49
N ALA A 700 46.38 43.53 19.56
CA ALA A 700 45.81 44.27 18.44
C ALA A 700 46.71 45.45 18.02
N VAL A 701 46.88 45.66 16.72
CA VAL A 701 47.47 46.88 16.18
C VAL A 701 46.37 47.66 15.46
N ILE A 702 46.16 48.91 15.88
CA ILE A 702 45.19 49.82 15.28
C ILE A 702 45.98 50.97 14.69
N LYS A 703 46.04 51.05 13.36
CA LYS A 703 46.63 52.18 12.65
C LYS A 703 45.51 53.09 12.16
N THR A 704 45.67 54.38 12.41
CA THR A 704 44.82 55.46 11.93
C THR A 704 45.72 56.60 11.50
N ASP A 705 45.27 57.36 10.51
CA ASP A 705 45.87 58.62 10.04
C ASP A 705 45.64 59.80 11.02
N SER A 706 45.00 59.57 12.18
CA SER A 706 44.68 60.59 13.19
C SER A 706 45.10 60.16 14.61
N ALA A 707 45.58 61.10 15.44
CA ALA A 707 45.99 60.79 16.82
C ALA A 707 44.84 60.40 17.76
N ASN A 708 43.57 60.70 17.40
CA ASN A 708 42.39 60.49 18.24
C ASN A 708 41.51 59.30 17.81
N SER A 709 41.98 58.43 16.91
CA SER A 709 41.18 57.32 16.34
C SER A 709 39.89 57.77 15.63
N GLN A 710 39.88 59.02 15.15
CA GLN A 710 38.77 59.66 14.47
C GLN A 710 39.28 60.24 13.16
N SER A 711 38.86 59.66 12.04
CA SER A 711 39.32 60.09 10.73
C SER A 711 38.19 60.12 9.72
N ASN A 712 38.14 61.21 8.95
CA ASN A 712 37.17 61.45 7.88
C ASN A 712 35.69 61.26 8.26
N GLY A 713 35.32 61.44 9.54
CA GLY A 713 33.94 61.28 10.00
C GLY A 713 33.58 59.87 10.47
N LEU A 714 34.56 58.98 10.64
CA LEU A 714 34.39 57.63 11.18
C LEU A 714 35.29 57.44 12.41
N THR A 715 34.75 56.85 13.48
CA THR A 715 35.47 56.56 14.72
C THR A 715 35.41 55.06 15.00
N TYR A 716 36.54 54.41 15.23
CA TYR A 716 36.55 53.00 15.66
C TYR A 716 36.11 52.91 17.12
N TYR A 717 35.02 52.18 17.37
CA TYR A 717 34.37 52.08 18.69
C TYR A 717 34.86 50.87 19.49
N GLY A 718 35.15 49.75 18.82
CA GLY A 718 35.61 48.53 19.49
C GLY A 718 35.36 47.27 18.68
N SER A 719 35.58 46.11 19.30
CA SER A 719 35.31 44.80 18.70
C SER A 719 34.61 43.87 19.69
N SER A 720 33.86 42.90 19.17
CA SER A 720 33.32 41.76 19.93
C SER A 720 33.68 40.45 19.26
N LEU A 721 33.91 39.41 20.06
CA LEU A 721 34.00 38.03 19.60
C LEU A 721 32.65 37.33 19.81
N ILE A 722 32.09 36.76 18.75
CA ILE A 722 30.79 36.07 18.77
C ILE A 722 31.06 34.57 18.60
N CYS A 723 30.55 33.78 19.55
CA CYS A 723 30.65 32.31 19.55
C CYS A 723 29.32 31.59 19.86
N LYS A 724 28.18 32.27 19.66
CA LYS A 724 26.83 31.66 19.69
C LYS A 724 26.40 31.07 18.35
N SER A 725 27.16 31.35 17.31
CA SER A 725 27.05 30.87 15.93
C SER A 725 28.47 30.63 15.43
N GLU A 726 28.68 30.58 14.11
CA GLU A 726 30.02 30.63 13.52
C GLU A 726 30.94 31.66 14.20
N MET A 727 32.16 31.24 14.52
CA MET A 727 33.15 32.09 15.19
C MET A 727 33.40 33.37 14.38
N THR A 728 33.06 34.51 14.97
CA THR A 728 33.01 35.79 14.27
C THR A 728 33.69 36.89 15.07
N VAL A 729 34.59 37.63 14.42
CA VAL A 729 35.09 38.92 14.94
C VAL A 729 34.26 40.03 14.34
N ARG A 730 33.58 40.81 15.18
CA ARG A 730 32.78 41.97 14.78
C ARG A 730 33.48 43.25 15.19
N HIS A 731 33.71 44.15 14.24
CA HIS A 731 34.24 45.50 14.47
C HIS A 731 33.12 46.53 14.45
N TYR A 732 33.15 47.50 15.37
CA TYR A 732 32.15 48.58 15.48
C TYR A 732 32.77 49.92 15.14
N PHE A 733 32.02 50.72 14.39
CA PHE A 733 32.38 52.05 13.95
C PHE A 733 31.24 53.02 14.19
N MET A 734 31.54 54.18 14.76
CA MET A 734 30.60 55.30 14.89
C MET A 734 30.75 56.24 13.70
N VAL A 735 29.64 56.58 13.06
CA VAL A 735 29.59 57.54 11.96
C VAL A 735 29.20 58.91 12.56
N ASN A 736 30.04 59.91 12.33
CA ASN A 736 29.80 61.27 12.82
C ASN A 736 28.56 61.90 12.14
N GLU A 737 27.95 62.86 12.81
CA GLU A 737 26.81 63.62 12.30
C GLU A 737 27.14 64.27 10.93
N GLY A 738 26.26 64.08 9.95
CA GLY A 738 26.46 64.54 8.57
C GLY A 738 27.27 63.62 7.64
N CYS A 739 27.77 62.48 8.14
CA CYS A 739 28.49 61.48 7.33
C CYS A 739 27.60 60.25 7.01
N ASP A 740 27.88 59.56 5.90
CA ASP A 740 27.19 58.32 5.48
C ASP A 740 28.16 57.14 5.49
N ILE A 741 27.74 56.00 6.06
CA ILE A 741 28.51 54.74 6.08
C ILE A 741 28.85 54.24 4.67
N ASN A 742 28.04 54.57 3.67
CA ASN A 742 28.25 54.18 2.27
C ASN A 742 29.45 54.91 1.63
N ASN A 743 30.02 55.91 2.31
CA ASN A 743 31.24 56.58 1.87
C ASN A 743 32.51 55.77 2.16
N TYR A 744 32.40 54.62 2.83
CA TYR A 744 33.52 53.79 3.23
C TYR A 744 33.41 52.38 2.64
N LYS A 745 34.53 51.84 2.20
CA LYS A 745 34.66 50.42 1.85
C LYS A 745 35.43 49.70 2.96
N PHE A 746 34.85 48.60 3.42
CA PHE A 746 35.44 47.71 4.41
C PHE A 746 35.93 46.44 3.71
N SER A 747 37.13 46.00 4.04
CA SER A 747 37.65 44.71 3.59
C SER A 747 38.58 44.11 4.63
N TYR A 748 38.93 42.83 4.48
CA TYR A 748 40.02 42.21 5.21
C TYR A 748 40.80 41.28 4.29
N VAL A 749 42.04 40.98 4.66
CA VAL A 749 42.84 39.96 3.97
C VAL A 749 42.60 38.62 4.67
N ASN A 750 42.13 37.62 3.93
CA ASN A 750 41.91 36.28 4.47
C ASN A 750 43.23 35.51 4.64
N ALA A 751 43.16 34.29 5.18
CA ALA A 751 44.36 33.46 5.40
C ALA A 751 45.13 33.10 4.11
N ASP A 752 44.47 33.15 2.95
CA ASP A 752 45.05 32.86 1.64
C ASP A 752 45.66 34.11 0.96
N GLY A 753 45.62 35.27 1.63
CA GLY A 753 46.12 36.54 1.08
C GLY A 753 45.12 37.28 0.19
N ASN A 754 43.88 36.81 0.07
CA ASN A 754 42.84 37.44 -0.75
C ASN A 754 42.12 38.56 0.00
N GLU A 755 41.87 39.69 -0.66
CA GLU A 755 41.04 40.76 -0.12
C GLU A 755 39.55 40.39 -0.22
N VAL A 756 38.88 40.30 0.92
CA VAL A 756 37.45 39.99 1.03
C VAL A 756 36.70 41.26 1.42
N SER A 757 35.70 41.64 0.64
CA SER A 757 34.86 42.81 0.92
C SER A 757 33.88 42.51 2.06
N LEU A 758 33.73 43.45 2.99
CA LEU A 758 32.82 43.38 4.12
C LEU A 758 31.67 44.36 3.93
N THR A 759 30.45 43.91 4.25
CA THR A 759 29.25 44.75 4.18
C THR A 759 28.92 45.32 5.55
N PRO A 760 28.92 46.65 5.74
CA PRO A 760 28.55 47.26 7.01
C PRO A 760 27.05 47.07 7.30
N LYS A 761 26.73 46.75 8.55
CA LYS A 761 25.37 46.55 9.07
C LYS A 761 25.11 47.56 10.18
N LYS A 762 23.93 48.19 10.21
CA LYS A 762 23.54 49.10 11.29
C LYS A 762 23.38 48.31 12.60
N ALA A 763 24.15 48.64 13.63
CA ALA A 763 24.12 48.00 14.94
C ALA A 763 23.23 48.77 15.92
N SER A 764 23.29 50.10 15.90
CA SER A 764 22.41 51.03 16.61
C SER A 764 22.42 52.39 15.91
N ASP A 765 21.70 53.39 16.42
CA ASP A 765 21.77 54.74 15.86
C ASP A 765 23.20 55.30 15.93
N GLY A 766 23.71 55.73 14.77
CA GLY A 766 25.09 56.21 14.62
C GLY A 766 26.18 55.13 14.64
N VAL A 767 25.86 53.85 14.88
CA VAL A 767 26.86 52.76 15.00
C VAL A 767 26.63 51.69 13.94
N TYR A 768 27.69 51.36 13.21
CA TYR A 768 27.72 50.29 12.21
C TYR A 768 28.74 49.24 12.60
N CYS A 769 28.54 48.02 12.14
CA CYS A 769 29.49 46.93 12.34
C CYS A 769 29.77 46.15 11.07
N VAL A 770 30.95 45.55 11.00
CA VAL A 770 31.35 44.59 9.97
C VAL A 770 31.81 43.30 10.64
N ASP A 771 31.54 42.18 9.98
CA ASP A 771 31.76 40.85 10.55
C ASP A 771 32.78 40.07 9.72
N ILE A 772 33.82 39.56 10.39
CA ILE A 772 34.72 38.54 9.85
C ILE A 772 34.23 37.19 10.38
N ASN A 773 33.44 36.50 9.55
CA ASN A 773 32.75 35.26 9.89
C ASN A 773 33.59 34.00 9.58
N GLY A 774 33.13 32.84 10.03
CA GLY A 774 33.69 31.54 9.64
C GLY A 774 35.15 31.33 10.07
N ILE A 775 35.58 31.97 11.17
CA ILE A 775 36.97 31.84 11.64
C ILE A 775 37.16 30.43 12.20
N MET A 776 37.80 29.57 11.42
CA MET A 776 38.10 28.18 11.78
C MET A 776 38.85 28.11 13.12
N ALA A 777 38.56 27.09 13.93
CA ALA A 777 39.24 26.87 15.20
C ALA A 777 40.78 26.93 15.09
N ARG A 778 41.36 26.37 14.02
CA ARG A 778 42.81 26.41 13.75
C ARG A 778 43.40 27.82 13.57
N ASN A 779 42.57 28.79 13.20
CA ASN A 779 42.97 30.17 12.89
C ASN A 779 42.67 31.15 14.03
N LEU A 780 42.29 30.69 15.23
CA LEU A 780 41.96 31.57 16.37
C LEU A 780 43.13 32.47 16.81
N ASN A 781 44.37 32.06 16.52
CA ASN A 781 45.60 32.81 16.75
C ASN A 781 45.94 33.83 15.66
N SER A 782 45.20 33.84 14.55
CA SER A 782 45.44 34.75 13.43
C SER A 782 44.80 36.10 13.70
N ASN A 783 45.53 37.17 13.37
CA ASN A 783 44.93 38.48 13.22
C ASN A 783 44.56 38.70 11.75
N TYR A 784 43.50 39.45 11.52
CA TYR A 784 43.03 39.81 10.19
C TYR A 784 43.22 41.31 10.00
N ALA A 785 43.92 41.70 8.95
CA ALA A 785 44.12 43.10 8.59
C ALA A 785 42.84 43.65 7.96
N CYS A 786 41.92 44.16 8.79
CA CYS A 786 40.71 44.84 8.34
C CYS A 786 41.03 46.28 7.94
N LYS A 787 40.78 46.60 6.66
CA LYS A 787 41.05 47.91 6.06
C LYS A 787 39.74 48.66 5.85
N VAL A 788 39.77 49.94 6.19
CA VAL A 788 38.69 50.89 5.90
C VAL A 788 39.24 51.95 4.97
N THR A 789 38.64 52.08 3.79
CA THR A 789 39.04 53.07 2.77
C THR A 789 37.93 54.07 2.52
N GLY A 790 38.29 55.36 2.42
CA GLY A 790 37.35 56.42 2.08
C GLY A 790 37.10 56.53 0.58
N LYS A 791 36.15 57.39 0.19
CA LYS A 791 35.85 57.71 -1.22
C LYS A 791 37.06 58.11 -2.08
N ASN A 792 38.06 58.75 -1.48
CA ASN A 792 39.31 59.13 -2.14
C ASN A 792 40.34 57.99 -2.26
N LYS A 793 39.95 56.75 -1.90
CA LYS A 793 40.80 55.55 -1.84
C LYS A 793 41.93 55.61 -0.81
N ALA A 794 41.96 56.62 0.08
CA ALA A 794 42.90 56.63 1.18
C ALA A 794 42.50 55.60 2.24
N CYS A 795 43.49 54.92 2.82
CA CYS A 795 43.29 54.03 3.97
C CYS A 795 43.12 54.88 5.23
N ILE A 796 41.97 54.74 5.89
CA ILE A 796 41.56 55.50 7.07
C ILE A 796 41.86 54.70 8.35
N PHE A 797 41.59 53.40 8.31
CA PHE A 797 41.93 52.46 9.37
C PHE A 797 42.55 51.20 8.80
N GLU A 798 43.58 50.70 9.48
CA GLU A 798 44.05 49.33 9.34
C GLU A 798 44.05 48.69 10.73
N LEU A 799 43.14 47.74 10.93
CA LEU A 799 42.97 47.00 12.17
C LEU A 799 43.57 45.62 11.99
N ASP A 800 44.73 45.36 12.59
CA ASP A 800 45.25 44.00 12.71
C ASP A 800 44.69 43.38 13.99
N TYR A 801 43.62 42.62 13.83
CA TYR A 801 42.80 42.17 14.95
C TYR A 801 42.22 40.77 14.72
N GLY A 802 42.33 39.91 15.72
CA GLY A 802 41.79 38.55 15.69
C GLY A 802 41.03 38.16 16.96
N PRO A 803 40.57 36.90 17.05
CA PRO A 803 39.94 36.36 18.24
C PRO A 803 40.81 36.50 19.49
N PHE A 804 42.10 36.16 19.40
CA PHE A 804 43.00 36.29 20.55
C PHE A 804 43.42 37.73 20.88
N SER A 805 43.31 38.67 19.94
CA SER A 805 43.41 40.10 20.27
C SER A 805 42.25 40.54 21.16
N TYR A 806 41.04 40.02 20.93
CA TYR A 806 39.91 40.24 21.83
C TYR A 806 40.16 39.60 23.19
N SER A 807 40.60 38.33 23.22
CA SER A 807 40.95 37.64 24.47
C SER A 807 41.99 38.39 25.30
N GLN A 808 43.02 38.94 24.66
CA GLN A 808 44.03 39.75 25.32
C GLN A 808 43.43 41.00 26.00
N LYS A 809 42.57 41.74 25.29
CA LYS A 809 41.86 42.90 25.86
C LYS A 809 40.97 42.50 27.03
N VAL A 810 40.30 41.35 26.94
CA VAL A 810 39.46 40.81 28.02
C VAL A 810 40.27 40.52 29.27
N ILE A 811 41.41 39.82 29.14
CA ILE A 811 42.26 39.43 30.28
C ILE A 811 42.87 40.65 30.98
N ASN A 812 43.29 41.67 30.21
CA ASN A 812 43.91 42.87 30.75
C ASN A 812 42.91 43.91 31.30
N SER A 813 41.62 43.76 31.04
CA SER A 813 40.58 44.69 31.49
C SER A 813 40.12 44.35 32.91
N GLY A 814 40.18 45.34 33.80
CA GLY A 814 39.59 45.27 35.15
C GLY A 814 38.06 45.17 35.14
N ASN A 815 37.41 45.55 34.04
CA ASN A 815 35.95 45.56 33.90
C ASN A 815 35.38 44.24 33.34
N SER A 816 36.23 43.32 32.88
CA SER A 816 35.79 42.02 32.37
C SER A 816 35.39 41.07 33.49
N SER A 817 34.20 40.48 33.42
CA SER A 817 33.75 39.47 34.40
C SER A 817 34.63 38.22 34.41
N ASP A 818 34.72 37.55 35.55
CA ASP A 818 35.49 36.29 35.69
C ASP A 818 34.99 35.19 34.75
N LYS A 819 33.67 35.14 34.49
CA LYS A 819 33.08 34.20 33.53
C LYS A 819 33.58 34.43 32.11
N LEU A 820 33.75 35.68 31.70
CA LEU A 820 34.30 36.05 30.39
C LEU A 820 35.80 35.74 30.30
N LYS A 821 36.56 36.04 31.35
CA LYS A 821 37.99 35.69 31.44
C LYS A 821 38.19 34.17 31.34
N ASN A 822 37.35 33.39 32.04
CA ASN A 822 37.38 31.94 31.97
C ASN A 822 37.03 31.41 30.56
N LEU A 823 36.03 31.99 29.90
CA LEU A 823 35.67 31.63 28.53
C LEU A 823 36.83 31.82 27.54
N VAL A 824 37.51 32.97 27.58
CA VAL A 824 38.62 33.23 26.65
C VAL A 824 39.85 32.37 26.95
N ASN A 825 40.12 32.05 28.22
CA ASN A 825 41.17 31.10 28.60
C ASN A 825 40.84 29.67 28.11
N ALA A 826 39.59 29.22 28.27
CA ALA A 826 39.17 27.90 27.80
C ALA A 826 39.23 27.78 26.27
N LEU A 827 38.84 28.85 25.55
CA LEU A 827 38.96 28.94 24.10
C LEU A 827 40.43 28.82 23.65
N TYR A 828 41.36 29.44 24.36
CA TYR A 828 42.80 29.32 24.07
C TYR A 828 43.30 27.89 24.23
N TRP A 829 42.97 27.22 25.33
CA TRP A 829 43.44 25.84 25.54
C TRP A 829 42.82 24.85 24.55
N TYR A 830 41.56 25.09 24.16
CA TYR A 830 40.93 24.35 23.07
C TYR A 830 41.72 24.47 21.76
N TRP A 831 42.11 25.69 21.37
CA TRP A 831 42.97 25.91 20.21
C TRP A 831 44.38 25.30 20.38
N TYR A 832 45.00 25.52 21.54
CA TYR A 832 46.37 25.12 21.84
C TYR A 832 46.57 23.62 21.62
N TYR A 833 45.72 22.80 22.25
CA TYR A 833 45.80 21.34 22.11
C TYR A 833 45.27 20.82 20.77
N GLY A 834 44.52 21.65 20.03
CA GLY A 834 44.01 21.28 18.71
C GLY A 834 45.00 21.50 17.58
N TYR A 835 45.83 22.56 17.67
CA TYR A 835 46.50 23.10 16.48
C TYR A 835 47.89 23.72 16.70
N ARG A 836 48.35 23.92 17.95
CA ARG A 836 49.68 24.50 18.21
C ARG A 836 50.78 23.45 18.34
N ASN A 837 50.41 22.21 18.72
CA ASN A 837 51.32 21.08 18.89
C ASN A 837 51.47 20.26 17.62
#